data_AF-A0AA96Q8W6-F1
#
_entry.id   AF-A0AA96Q8W6-F1
#
_cell.length_a   1.000
_cell.length_b   1.000
_cell.length_c   1.000
_cell.angle_alpha   90.00
_cell.angle_beta   90.00
_cell.angle_gamma   90.00
#
_symmetry.space_group_name_H-M   'P 1'
#
loop_
_entity.id
_entity.type
_entity.pdbx_description
1 polymer ?
#
loop_
_entity_poly.entity_id
_entity_poly.type
_entity_poly.pdbx_seq_one_letter_code
_entity_poly.pdbx_strand_id
1 'polypeptide(L)'
;MLRKGMFIGDRYEVISHIGVGGMADVYKGKDHKLDRYVAIKVLKEEFRGDKGFVAKFRAEAQAAARLAHPNVVNVYDVGDEDGINYIIMELVEGITLKNYIERKGKLTVRETTSIAIQVAMGIEAAHNLNIVHRDIKPQNIIISREGKVKVTDFGIAKVASSRTISSVTMGSVHYTSPEQARGGYSDAKSDIYSLGIVMYEMITGRVPFDGETAVTVAVKHLQEEMVPPHVYAPEIPVSLEEIILKCTQKSQERRYANVAELLKDLKQSLVTPDASFVKIISPDETGKTMLFTKGDMNKIKADAYGDNAAYADAYGADQNGYAQNGYADGYEQGYADQGYGEGGYDDQYAGEDGYAGDGRYDQNGRYADDAYGGGQGRYADDYDPAYEEGDYDDDGYAEDDYDEEDYEGDDYDDGYDEDDYDDSYDDRRSRKKKSRYEDEEDDEQGELNPKLEKLMFVGGIIVAVIIACIILVLIGKAFGLFKFGSKSNTDQQETTEDSGQVEMPKLVGEQYSDVQKTLTSLGLLVKATYQEADNYEEGQVMTQSVAEGEMVKTGATINVTVCSGKEVISLPSLEGKEQSAAEQALKDLGLTADTQFAYSDTVDVGKVISTNPASGSDVVKGQQITVTVSQGPETKTGTVPNVVKMTQADAQAAIIAAGFKVGSITEGSSDEVTEGRVISQSVVSGTKMDQGKTIDLVVSTGSDAPTVPNVVGSDFEDAQETLEALGYVVKEETQYHATVAEGNVASQSVAANTKAAKGTTITLYVSLGPEPAQDHTQAPEEGQ
;
A
#
# COMPACT_ATOMS: atom_id res chain seq x y z
N MET A 1 -1.40 24.34 -15.73
CA MET A 1 0.01 23.98 -16.02
C MET A 1 0.95 25.15 -15.77
N LEU A 2 2.23 24.91 -15.49
CA LEU A 2 3.26 25.94 -15.36
C LEU A 2 3.81 26.39 -16.73
N ARG A 3 4.40 27.58 -16.78
CA ARG A 3 5.02 28.17 -17.99
C ARG A 3 6.53 28.29 -17.81
N LYS A 4 7.28 28.23 -18.91
CA LYS A 4 8.72 28.52 -18.91
C LYS A 4 8.99 29.95 -18.39
N GLY A 5 10.00 30.12 -17.55
CA GLY A 5 10.38 31.40 -16.94
C GLY A 5 9.49 31.82 -15.75
N MET A 6 8.54 30.99 -15.31
CA MET A 6 7.92 31.16 -14.00
C MET A 6 8.92 30.75 -12.91
N PHE A 7 8.95 31.51 -11.82
CA PHE A 7 9.60 31.10 -10.57
C PHE A 7 8.60 30.39 -9.66
N ILE A 8 9.12 29.58 -8.74
CA ILE A 8 8.38 28.93 -7.65
C ILE A 8 9.19 29.11 -6.36
N GLY A 9 8.54 29.49 -5.26
CA GLY A 9 9.17 29.75 -3.96
C GLY A 9 10.25 30.84 -4.02
N ASP A 10 10.09 31.82 -4.92
CA ASP A 10 11.06 32.85 -5.30
C ASP A 10 12.50 32.33 -5.60
N ARG A 11 12.62 31.04 -5.97
CA ARG A 11 13.93 30.34 -6.04
C ARG A 11 14.11 29.43 -7.26
N TYR A 12 13.04 28.76 -7.67
CA TYR A 12 13.10 27.68 -8.66
C TYR A 12 12.49 28.13 -9.99
N GLU A 13 13.32 28.45 -10.97
CA GLU A 13 12.85 28.83 -12.31
C GLU A 13 12.46 27.60 -13.13
N VAL A 14 11.29 27.60 -13.76
CA VAL A 14 10.80 26.55 -14.66
C VAL A 14 11.45 26.69 -16.05
N ILE A 15 12.36 25.79 -16.41
CA ILE A 15 13.13 25.85 -17.67
C ILE A 15 12.41 25.12 -18.81
N SER A 16 11.89 23.91 -18.55
CA SER A 16 11.14 23.11 -19.54
C SER A 16 10.31 22.02 -18.88
N HIS A 17 9.20 21.62 -19.50
CA HIS A 17 8.46 20.43 -19.13
C HIS A 17 9.19 19.17 -19.63
N ILE A 18 9.32 18.13 -18.79
CA ILE A 18 10.13 16.93 -19.08
C ILE A 18 9.39 15.59 -18.89
N GLY A 19 8.23 15.56 -18.24
CA GLY A 19 7.46 14.31 -18.11
C GLY A 19 6.04 14.51 -17.56
N VAL A 20 5.11 13.66 -17.97
CA VAL A 20 3.73 13.62 -17.47
C VAL A 20 3.52 12.35 -16.66
N GLY A 21 3.24 12.48 -15.37
CA GLY A 21 2.78 11.39 -14.53
C GLY A 21 1.25 11.29 -14.49
N GLY A 22 0.73 10.38 -13.66
CA GLY A 22 -0.71 10.29 -13.40
C GLY A 22 -1.23 11.55 -12.69
N MET A 23 -0.81 11.76 -11.44
CA MET A 23 -1.26 12.88 -10.59
C MET A 23 -0.44 14.17 -10.71
N ALA A 24 0.74 14.13 -11.32
CA ALA A 24 1.70 15.23 -11.32
C ALA A 24 2.38 15.38 -12.69
N ASP A 25 2.76 16.61 -13.03
CA ASP A 25 3.65 16.93 -14.15
C ASP A 25 5.07 17.17 -13.61
N VAL A 26 6.10 16.93 -14.43
CA VAL A 26 7.51 17.09 -14.06
C VAL A 26 8.21 18.06 -15.00
N TYR A 27 8.93 19.02 -14.43
CA TYR A 27 9.64 20.07 -15.15
C TYR A 27 11.14 20.05 -14.78
N LYS A 28 12.03 20.32 -15.74
CA LYS A 28 13.41 20.76 -15.43
C LYS A 28 13.34 22.20 -14.96
N GLY A 29 13.94 22.48 -13.83
CA GLY A 29 14.07 23.83 -13.27
C GLY A 29 15.50 24.17 -12.88
N LYS A 30 15.76 25.44 -12.58
CA LYS A 30 17.02 25.93 -12.02
C LYS A 30 16.79 26.46 -10.60
N ASP A 31 17.51 25.90 -9.63
CA ASP A 31 17.63 26.42 -8.27
C ASP A 31 18.68 27.54 -8.28
N HIS A 32 18.23 28.80 -8.34
CA HIS A 32 19.12 29.97 -8.42
C HIS A 32 19.84 30.27 -7.10
N LYS A 33 19.49 29.61 -5.99
CA LYS A 33 20.18 29.78 -4.69
C LYS A 33 21.37 28.84 -4.50
N LEU A 34 21.38 27.70 -5.18
CA LEU A 34 22.46 26.69 -5.16
C LEU A 34 23.05 26.45 -6.56
N ASP A 35 22.83 27.40 -7.48
CA ASP A 35 23.20 27.41 -8.90
C ASP A 35 23.17 26.04 -9.62
N ARG A 36 22.06 25.29 -9.47
CA ARG A 36 21.96 23.91 -9.97
C ARG A 36 20.65 23.60 -10.67
N TYR A 37 20.69 22.67 -11.62
CA TYR A 37 19.46 22.14 -12.21
C TYR A 37 18.79 21.11 -11.28
N VAL A 38 17.46 21.18 -11.21
CA VAL A 38 16.60 20.32 -10.40
C VAL A 38 15.44 19.80 -11.24
N ALA A 39 14.82 18.71 -10.81
CA ALA A 39 13.50 18.33 -11.29
C ALA A 39 12.43 18.87 -10.31
N ILE A 40 11.38 19.46 -10.86
CA ILE A 40 10.25 20.01 -10.12
C ILE A 40 9.03 19.13 -10.47
N LYS A 41 8.60 18.30 -9.53
CA LYS A 41 7.37 17.50 -9.62
C LYS A 41 6.22 18.32 -9.04
N VAL A 42 5.13 18.49 -9.78
CA VAL A 42 4.07 19.46 -9.47
C VAL A 42 2.70 18.81 -9.60
N LEU A 43 1.87 18.92 -8.56
CA LEU A 43 0.52 18.36 -8.56
C LEU A 43 -0.35 19.03 -9.64
N LYS A 44 -0.98 18.21 -10.50
CA LYS A 44 -1.85 18.69 -11.58
C LYS A 44 -3.06 19.44 -11.04
N GLU A 45 -3.54 20.38 -11.84
CA GLU A 45 -4.62 21.31 -11.49
C GLU A 45 -5.88 20.58 -11.01
N GLU A 46 -6.25 19.49 -11.68
CA GLU A 46 -7.39 18.62 -11.35
C GLU A 46 -7.35 17.99 -9.94
N PHE A 47 -6.17 17.82 -9.33
CA PHE A 47 -6.01 17.20 -8.02
C PHE A 47 -5.74 18.20 -6.88
N ARG A 48 -5.55 19.50 -7.16
CA ARG A 48 -5.21 20.50 -6.13
C ARG A 48 -6.34 20.77 -5.13
N GLY A 49 -7.59 20.61 -5.55
CA GLY A 49 -8.76 20.75 -4.67
C GLY A 49 -8.98 19.55 -3.74
N ASP A 50 -8.37 18.40 -4.04
CA ASP A 50 -8.56 17.17 -3.27
C ASP A 50 -7.52 17.06 -2.15
N LYS A 51 -7.98 17.26 -0.91
CA LYS A 51 -7.16 17.16 0.30
C LYS A 51 -6.49 15.78 0.46
N GLY A 52 -7.09 14.71 -0.05
CA GLY A 52 -6.53 13.37 -0.06
C GLY A 52 -5.36 13.23 -1.03
N PHE A 53 -5.47 13.75 -2.27
CA PHE A 53 -4.34 13.77 -3.20
C PHE A 53 -3.20 14.69 -2.73
N VAL A 54 -3.52 15.88 -2.20
CA VAL A 54 -2.52 16.80 -1.61
C VAL A 54 -1.79 16.14 -0.43
N ALA A 55 -2.51 15.48 0.49
CA ALA A 55 -1.90 14.77 1.62
C ALA A 55 -1.00 13.61 1.16
N LYS A 56 -1.43 12.81 0.17
CA LYS A 56 -0.63 11.74 -0.43
C LYS A 56 0.66 12.25 -1.07
N PHE A 57 0.56 13.33 -1.84
CA PHE A 57 1.69 13.96 -2.53
C PHE A 57 2.75 14.47 -1.54
N ARG A 58 2.31 15.11 -0.44
CA ARG A 58 3.22 15.52 0.65
C ARG A 58 3.82 14.33 1.41
N ALA A 59 3.06 13.27 1.64
CA ALA A 59 3.54 12.06 2.33
C ALA A 59 4.58 11.26 1.51
N GLU A 60 4.40 11.17 0.19
CA GLU A 60 5.41 10.64 -0.75
C GLU A 60 6.73 11.41 -0.63
N ALA A 61 6.67 12.73 -0.69
CA ALA A 61 7.83 13.60 -0.58
C ALA A 61 8.54 13.46 0.78
N GLN A 62 7.79 13.42 1.89
CA GLN A 62 8.34 13.32 3.25
C GLN A 62 9.04 11.99 3.54
N ALA A 63 8.68 10.90 2.86
CA ALA A 63 9.39 9.64 2.97
C ALA A 63 10.66 9.65 2.11
N ALA A 64 10.56 10.08 0.84
CA ALA A 64 11.70 10.16 -0.07
C ALA A 64 12.76 11.17 0.41
N ALA A 65 12.38 12.24 1.11
CA ALA A 65 13.31 13.19 1.74
C ALA A 65 14.12 12.61 2.91
N ARG A 66 13.80 11.39 3.40
CA ARG A 66 14.62 10.66 4.38
C ARG A 66 15.62 9.70 3.73
N LEU A 67 15.57 9.55 2.41
CA LEU A 67 16.39 8.63 1.63
C LEU A 67 17.51 9.38 0.92
N ALA A 68 18.72 9.27 1.47
CA ALA A 68 19.95 9.65 0.80
C ALA A 68 20.70 8.37 0.38
N HIS A 69 20.63 8.01 -0.90
CA HIS A 69 21.27 6.78 -1.43
C HIS A 69 21.65 6.94 -2.92
N PRO A 70 22.82 6.45 -3.38
CA PRO A 70 23.24 6.58 -4.78
C PRO A 70 22.24 6.06 -5.81
N ASN A 71 21.50 5.00 -5.48
CA ASN A 71 20.49 4.39 -6.37
C ASN A 71 19.05 4.87 -6.13
N VAL A 72 18.86 6.00 -5.44
CA VAL A 72 17.57 6.67 -5.27
C VAL A 72 17.67 8.10 -5.80
N VAL A 73 16.56 8.65 -6.32
CA VAL A 73 16.43 10.08 -6.66
C VAL A 73 16.23 10.87 -5.36
N ASN A 74 17.20 11.71 -5.00
CA ASN A 74 17.13 12.48 -3.76
C ASN A 74 16.04 13.57 -3.85
N VAL A 75 15.25 13.75 -2.78
CA VAL A 75 14.34 14.89 -2.63
C VAL A 75 15.03 15.99 -1.81
N TYR A 76 15.01 17.21 -2.33
CA TYR A 76 15.72 18.37 -1.76
C TYR A 76 14.81 19.34 -1.01
N ASP A 77 13.55 19.49 -1.44
CA ASP A 77 12.64 20.52 -0.91
C ASP A 77 11.18 20.15 -1.23
N VAL A 78 10.22 20.67 -0.45
CA VAL A 78 8.78 20.42 -0.61
C VAL A 78 8.00 21.67 -0.26
N GLY A 79 7.15 22.15 -1.17
CA GLY A 79 6.47 23.44 -1.01
C GLY A 79 5.03 23.49 -1.49
N ASP A 80 4.38 24.60 -1.12
CA ASP A 80 2.99 24.94 -1.38
C ASP A 80 2.91 26.46 -1.53
N GLU A 81 2.56 26.93 -2.73
CA GLU A 81 2.57 28.36 -3.09
C GLU A 81 1.41 28.62 -4.06
N ASP A 82 0.52 29.57 -3.76
CA ASP A 82 -0.69 29.84 -4.55
C ASP A 82 -1.53 28.58 -4.91
N GLY A 83 -1.53 27.58 -4.01
CA GLY A 83 -2.18 26.27 -4.21
C GLY A 83 -1.43 25.30 -5.12
N ILE A 84 -0.27 25.70 -5.65
CA ILE A 84 0.67 24.84 -6.38
C ILE A 84 1.45 24.02 -5.36
N ASN A 85 1.13 22.73 -5.24
CA ASN A 85 1.94 21.79 -4.45
C ASN A 85 3.07 21.25 -5.32
N TYR A 86 4.31 21.33 -4.82
CA TYR A 86 5.51 20.91 -5.56
C TYR A 86 6.55 20.20 -4.69
N ILE A 87 7.36 19.37 -5.34
CA ILE A 87 8.50 18.64 -4.78
C ILE A 87 9.71 18.96 -5.65
N ILE A 88 10.80 19.37 -5.03
CA ILE A 88 12.09 19.60 -5.68
C ILE A 88 12.96 18.38 -5.45
N MET A 89 13.46 17.79 -6.53
CA MET A 89 14.23 16.55 -6.50
C MET A 89 15.41 16.60 -7.47
N GLU A 90 16.31 15.63 -7.33
CA GLU A 90 17.48 15.45 -8.18
C GLU A 90 17.11 15.29 -9.66
N LEU A 91 17.73 16.10 -10.53
CA LEU A 91 17.58 15.94 -11.98
C LEU A 91 18.55 14.87 -12.49
N VAL A 92 18.08 13.64 -12.62
CA VAL A 92 18.86 12.56 -13.24
C VAL A 92 18.83 12.72 -14.77
N GLU A 93 19.92 13.23 -15.37
CA GLU A 93 20.03 13.27 -16.84
C GLU A 93 20.29 11.86 -17.38
N GLY A 94 19.25 11.27 -17.99
CA GLY A 94 19.25 9.84 -18.36
C GLY A 94 18.05 9.42 -19.21
N ILE A 95 17.75 8.12 -19.17
CA ILE A 95 16.63 7.45 -19.84
C ILE A 95 15.90 6.53 -18.86
N THR A 96 14.58 6.41 -18.96
CA THR A 96 13.85 5.40 -18.16
C THR A 96 14.20 3.99 -18.61
N LEU A 97 14.20 3.03 -17.68
CA LEU A 97 14.43 1.63 -17.99
C LEU A 97 13.43 1.11 -19.03
N LYS A 98 12.17 1.59 -19.01
CA LYS A 98 11.17 1.24 -20.03
C LYS A 98 11.63 1.63 -21.44
N ASN A 99 12.04 2.89 -21.62
CA ASN A 99 12.50 3.39 -22.92
C ASN A 99 13.83 2.75 -23.33
N TYR A 100 14.63 2.24 -22.38
CA TYR A 100 15.84 1.47 -22.65
C TYR A 100 15.55 0.04 -23.13
N ILE A 101 14.61 -0.66 -22.49
CA ILE A 101 14.07 -1.96 -22.95
C ILE A 101 13.51 -1.80 -24.37
N GLU A 102 12.61 -0.84 -24.59
CA GLU A 102 11.97 -0.60 -25.90
C GLU A 102 12.96 -0.33 -27.03
N ARG A 103 14.09 0.36 -26.75
CA ARG A 103 15.15 0.62 -27.73
C ARG A 103 16.02 -0.60 -28.04
N LYS A 104 16.17 -1.53 -27.11
CA LYS A 104 16.98 -2.76 -27.28
C LYS A 104 16.17 -3.99 -27.67
N GLY A 105 14.86 -3.97 -27.47
CA GLY A 105 14.00 -5.17 -27.51
C GLY A 105 14.15 -6.01 -26.24
N LYS A 106 15.36 -6.49 -25.94
CA LYS A 106 15.74 -7.10 -24.66
C LYS A 106 17.16 -6.73 -24.25
N LEU A 107 17.47 -6.79 -22.96
CA LEU A 107 18.78 -6.54 -22.39
C LEU A 107 19.62 -7.82 -22.35
N THR A 108 20.95 -7.67 -22.24
CA THR A 108 21.83 -8.81 -21.96
C THR A 108 21.75 -9.21 -20.48
N VAL A 109 22.14 -10.46 -20.17
CA VAL A 109 22.24 -10.99 -18.80
C VAL A 109 23.01 -10.03 -17.87
N ARG A 110 24.19 -9.56 -18.29
CA ARG A 110 25.05 -8.67 -17.49
C ARG A 110 24.38 -7.33 -17.19
N GLU A 111 23.64 -6.76 -18.14
CA GLU A 111 22.88 -5.53 -17.91
C GLU A 111 21.69 -5.77 -16.97
N THR A 112 20.90 -6.81 -17.24
CA THR A 112 19.75 -7.22 -16.40
C THR A 112 20.17 -7.38 -14.94
N THR A 113 21.22 -8.14 -14.65
CA THR A 113 21.71 -8.35 -13.28
C THR A 113 22.31 -7.07 -12.68
N SER A 114 23.08 -6.28 -13.44
CA SER A 114 23.66 -5.01 -12.94
C SER A 114 22.59 -3.98 -12.56
N ILE A 115 21.56 -3.83 -13.40
CA ILE A 115 20.41 -2.96 -13.14
C ILE A 115 19.60 -3.49 -11.95
N ALA A 116 19.36 -4.80 -11.88
CA ALA A 116 18.65 -5.42 -10.76
C ALA A 116 19.37 -5.22 -9.41
N ILE A 117 20.69 -5.36 -9.36
CA ILE A 117 21.48 -5.10 -8.15
C ILE A 117 21.35 -3.63 -7.72
N GLN A 118 21.53 -2.69 -8.64
CA GLN A 118 21.42 -1.26 -8.32
C GLN A 118 20.01 -0.87 -7.84
N VAL A 119 18.96 -1.37 -8.50
CA VAL A 119 17.57 -1.15 -8.06
C VAL A 119 17.32 -1.78 -6.69
N ALA A 120 17.79 -3.02 -6.45
CA ALA A 120 17.64 -3.69 -5.17
C ALA A 120 18.39 -2.95 -4.03
N MET A 121 19.58 -2.39 -4.27
CA MET A 121 20.27 -1.53 -3.27
C MET A 121 19.43 -0.29 -2.91
N GLY A 122 18.80 0.35 -3.90
CA GLY A 122 17.89 1.48 -3.67
C GLY A 122 16.63 1.11 -2.89
N ILE A 123 16.10 -0.09 -3.09
CA ILE A 123 14.93 -0.62 -2.35
C ILE A 123 15.34 -1.03 -0.92
N GLU A 124 16.48 -1.71 -0.75
CA GLU A 124 17.03 -2.12 0.56
C GLU A 124 17.22 -0.91 1.49
N ALA A 125 17.84 0.17 1.00
CA ALA A 125 18.01 1.41 1.74
C ALA A 125 16.67 1.99 2.23
N ALA A 126 15.59 1.84 1.46
CA ALA A 126 14.25 2.29 1.84
C ALA A 126 13.58 1.35 2.84
N HIS A 127 13.70 0.03 2.64
CA HIS A 127 13.15 -0.99 3.55
C HIS A 127 13.78 -0.90 4.94
N ASN A 128 15.07 -0.60 5.04
CA ASN A 128 15.78 -0.35 6.31
C ASN A 128 15.22 0.87 7.07
N LEU A 129 14.57 1.82 6.39
CA LEU A 129 13.85 2.95 6.97
C LEU A 129 12.32 2.70 7.10
N ASN A 130 11.88 1.45 6.90
CA ASN A 130 10.47 1.02 6.86
C ASN A 130 9.63 1.69 5.73
N ILE A 131 10.27 2.14 4.66
CA ILE A 131 9.64 2.77 3.49
C ILE A 131 9.50 1.73 2.37
N VAL A 132 8.28 1.28 2.10
CA VAL A 132 7.95 0.35 1.00
C VAL A 132 7.59 1.14 -0.27
N HIS A 133 8.13 0.76 -1.44
CA HIS A 133 7.98 1.51 -2.68
C HIS A 133 6.62 1.31 -3.36
N ARG A 134 6.05 0.10 -3.34
CA ARG A 134 4.70 -0.29 -3.82
C ARG A 134 4.42 -0.09 -5.32
N ASP A 135 5.28 0.58 -6.07
CA ASP A 135 5.13 0.86 -7.50
C ASP A 135 6.43 0.68 -8.30
N ILE A 136 7.21 -0.38 -7.99
CA ILE A 136 8.43 -0.72 -8.74
C ILE A 136 8.05 -1.15 -10.17
N LYS A 137 8.51 -0.39 -11.16
CA LYS A 137 8.28 -0.62 -12.59
C LYS A 137 9.30 0.13 -13.46
N PRO A 138 9.52 -0.24 -14.74
CA PRO A 138 10.59 0.31 -15.56
C PRO A 138 10.45 1.81 -15.90
N GLN A 139 9.26 2.41 -15.70
CA GLN A 139 9.03 3.84 -15.82
C GLN A 139 9.58 4.63 -14.61
N ASN A 140 9.61 4.01 -13.43
CA ASN A 140 10.05 4.59 -12.16
C ASN A 140 11.54 4.30 -11.87
N ILE A 141 12.28 3.80 -12.87
CA ILE A 141 13.71 3.48 -12.80
C ILE A 141 14.39 4.26 -13.92
N ILE A 142 15.41 5.06 -13.59
CA ILE A 142 16.16 5.90 -14.53
C ILE A 142 17.61 5.42 -14.60
N ILE A 143 18.12 5.22 -15.81
CA ILE A 143 19.54 4.99 -16.10
C ILE A 143 20.14 6.33 -16.51
N SER A 144 21.06 6.86 -15.70
CA SER A 144 21.81 8.09 -16.02
C SER A 144 22.76 7.90 -17.20
N ARG A 145 23.30 8.98 -17.77
CA ARG A 145 24.35 8.91 -18.82
C ARG A 145 25.62 8.18 -18.35
N GLU A 146 25.90 8.18 -17.05
CA GLU A 146 27.02 7.48 -16.41
C GLU A 146 26.74 5.98 -16.15
N GLY A 147 25.57 5.46 -16.52
CA GLY A 147 25.16 4.08 -16.26
C GLY A 147 24.71 3.80 -14.81
N LYS A 148 24.83 4.78 -13.90
CA LYS A 148 24.24 4.72 -12.54
C LYS A 148 22.71 4.66 -12.67
N VAL A 149 22.08 3.71 -11.98
CA VAL A 149 20.63 3.49 -11.98
C VAL A 149 20.01 4.07 -10.71
N LYS A 150 18.90 4.81 -10.85
CA LYS A 150 18.17 5.44 -9.74
C LYS A 150 16.67 5.12 -9.76
N VAL A 151 16.11 4.83 -8.60
CA VAL A 151 14.67 4.62 -8.37
C VAL A 151 14.01 5.94 -7.97
N THR A 152 12.83 6.24 -8.53
CA THR A 152 12.00 7.41 -8.24
C THR A 152 10.55 7.01 -7.93
N ASP A 153 9.74 7.93 -7.42
CA ASP A 153 8.29 7.78 -7.30
C ASP A 153 7.87 6.64 -6.35
N PHE A 154 8.35 6.72 -5.11
CA PHE A 154 7.96 5.86 -3.98
C PHE A 154 6.44 5.98 -3.71
N GLY A 155 5.68 5.01 -4.19
CA GLY A 155 4.22 5.00 -4.38
C GLY A 155 3.37 4.94 -3.11
N ILE A 156 3.63 5.81 -2.14
CA ILE A 156 2.82 6.00 -0.92
C ILE A 156 1.38 6.39 -1.25
N ALA A 157 1.15 7.04 -2.40
CA ALA A 157 -0.18 7.36 -2.93
C ALA A 157 -1.10 6.14 -3.16
N LYS A 158 -0.55 4.90 -3.29
CA LYS A 158 -1.33 3.66 -3.51
C LYS A 158 -2.18 3.20 -2.32
N VAL A 159 -2.18 3.89 -1.18
CA VAL A 159 -3.26 3.73 -0.18
C VAL A 159 -4.54 4.36 -0.73
N ALA A 160 -5.17 3.68 -1.69
CA ALA A 160 -6.53 3.96 -2.11
C ALA A 160 -7.49 3.55 -1.00
N SER A 161 -8.49 4.38 -0.75
CA SER A 161 -9.64 3.99 0.07
C SER A 161 -10.35 2.79 -0.59
N SER A 162 -10.43 1.68 0.15
CA SER A 162 -11.42 0.60 0.03
C SER A 162 -12.20 0.44 -1.30
N ARG A 163 -11.97 -0.70 -1.97
CA ARG A 163 -12.86 -1.40 -2.93
C ARG A 163 -12.83 -1.05 -4.44
N THR A 164 -11.87 -0.30 -4.99
CA THR A 164 -11.80 -0.12 -6.47
C THR A 164 -10.39 -0.22 -7.10
N ILE A 165 -10.19 -1.29 -7.88
CA ILE A 165 -9.00 -1.52 -8.73
C ILE A 165 -8.94 -0.54 -9.93
N SER A 166 -10.07 0.11 -10.27
CA SER A 166 -10.22 1.04 -11.40
C SER A 166 -9.28 2.27 -11.39
N SER A 167 -8.62 2.56 -10.27
CA SER A 167 -7.62 3.64 -10.16
C SER A 167 -6.21 3.26 -10.65
N VAL A 168 -5.95 1.98 -10.94
CA VAL A 168 -4.65 1.53 -11.48
C VAL A 168 -4.60 1.79 -12.98
N THR A 169 -3.82 2.80 -13.38
CA THR A 169 -3.54 3.07 -14.81
C THR A 169 -2.97 1.84 -15.51
N MET A 170 -3.40 1.60 -16.75
CA MET A 170 -3.21 0.34 -17.47
C MET A 170 -1.76 -0.14 -17.58
N GLY A 171 -0.77 0.75 -17.59
CA GLY A 171 0.66 0.40 -17.63
C GLY A 171 1.32 0.12 -16.26
N SER A 172 0.59 0.28 -15.15
CA SER A 172 1.12 0.06 -13.79
C SER A 172 0.71 -1.31 -13.21
N VAL A 173 -0.27 -1.99 -13.80
CA VAL A 173 -0.79 -3.27 -13.30
C VAL A 173 0.09 -4.46 -13.69
N HIS A 174 0.81 -4.39 -14.81
CA HIS A 174 1.72 -5.45 -15.29
C HIS A 174 2.87 -5.81 -14.34
N TYR A 175 3.11 -5.00 -13.30
CA TYR A 175 4.14 -5.22 -12.28
C TYR A 175 3.53 -5.38 -10.88
N THR A 176 2.20 -5.45 -10.77
CA THR A 176 1.49 -5.52 -9.48
C THR A 176 1.75 -6.84 -8.78
N SER A 177 1.94 -6.82 -7.46
CA SER A 177 2.06 -8.07 -6.71
C SER A 177 0.70 -8.78 -6.53
N PRO A 178 0.67 -10.10 -6.28
CA PRO A 178 -0.57 -10.85 -6.06
C PRO A 178 -1.37 -10.33 -4.87
N GLU A 179 -0.72 -9.93 -3.78
CA GLU A 179 -1.36 -9.29 -2.64
C GLU A 179 -1.96 -7.93 -3.00
N GLN A 180 -1.28 -7.10 -3.81
CA GLN A 180 -1.83 -5.84 -4.32
C GLN A 180 -3.04 -6.06 -5.23
N ALA A 181 -3.00 -7.07 -6.10
CA ALA A 181 -4.13 -7.43 -6.97
C ALA A 181 -5.37 -7.94 -6.19
N ARG A 182 -5.20 -8.41 -4.94
CA ARG A 182 -6.32 -8.73 -4.02
C ARG A 182 -6.78 -7.53 -3.18
N GLY A 183 -6.11 -6.38 -3.26
CA GLY A 183 -6.30 -5.27 -2.30
C GLY A 183 -5.79 -5.58 -0.89
N GLY A 184 -4.88 -6.55 -0.76
CA GLY A 184 -4.21 -6.90 0.49
C GLY A 184 -3.10 -5.91 0.87
N TYR A 185 -2.56 -6.06 2.08
CA TYR A 185 -1.44 -5.25 2.55
C TYR A 185 -0.19 -5.50 1.70
N SER A 186 0.50 -4.44 1.30
CA SER A 186 1.74 -4.51 0.50
C SER A 186 2.96 -4.17 1.37
N ASP A 187 3.88 -5.10 1.48
CA ASP A 187 5.10 -5.00 2.29
C ASP A 187 6.38 -5.03 1.41
N ALA A 188 7.55 -5.20 2.04
CA ALA A 188 8.83 -5.34 1.36
C ALA A 188 8.86 -6.44 0.28
N LYS A 189 8.10 -7.53 0.45
CA LYS A 189 8.05 -8.66 -0.47
C LYS A 189 7.18 -8.36 -1.69
N SER A 190 6.32 -7.36 -1.64
CA SER A 190 5.64 -6.83 -2.83
C SER A 190 6.64 -6.17 -3.78
N ASP A 191 7.58 -5.35 -3.27
CA ASP A 191 8.62 -4.73 -4.10
C ASP A 191 9.56 -5.78 -4.72
N ILE A 192 9.91 -6.83 -3.96
CA ILE A 192 10.68 -7.99 -4.45
C ILE A 192 9.96 -8.70 -5.61
N TYR A 193 8.65 -8.88 -5.52
CA TYR A 193 7.86 -9.46 -6.60
C TYR A 193 7.89 -8.57 -7.85
N SER A 194 7.61 -7.28 -7.70
CA SER A 194 7.62 -6.32 -8.80
C SER A 194 8.99 -6.22 -9.47
N LEU A 195 10.09 -6.25 -8.71
CA LEU A 195 11.44 -6.33 -9.26
C LEU A 195 11.67 -7.65 -10.04
N GLY A 196 11.12 -8.78 -9.57
CA GLY A 196 11.08 -10.04 -10.33
C GLY A 196 10.45 -9.89 -11.71
N ILE A 197 9.32 -9.16 -11.80
CA ILE A 197 8.66 -8.87 -13.07
C ILE A 197 9.50 -7.92 -13.95
N VAL A 198 10.15 -6.91 -13.36
CA VAL A 198 11.06 -6.00 -14.09
C VAL A 198 12.26 -6.77 -14.67
N MET A 199 12.86 -7.69 -13.91
CA MET A 199 13.94 -8.56 -14.40
C MET A 199 13.48 -9.48 -15.53
N TYR A 200 12.25 -10.04 -15.42
CA TYR A 200 11.65 -10.83 -16.48
C TYR A 200 11.50 -10.02 -17.78
N GLU A 201 10.98 -8.78 -17.71
CA GLU A 201 10.85 -7.94 -18.90
C GLU A 201 12.21 -7.53 -19.48
N MET A 202 13.18 -7.20 -18.62
CA MET A 202 14.54 -6.88 -19.08
C MET A 202 15.15 -8.01 -19.93
N ILE A 203 15.07 -9.26 -19.49
CA ILE A 203 15.73 -10.39 -20.17
C ILE A 203 14.92 -10.98 -21.33
N THR A 204 13.57 -10.94 -21.28
CA THR A 204 12.70 -11.53 -22.32
C THR A 204 12.13 -10.53 -23.34
N GLY A 205 12.25 -9.23 -23.06
CA GLY A 205 11.66 -8.15 -23.85
C GLY A 205 10.13 -8.06 -23.79
N ARG A 206 9.50 -8.70 -22.81
CA ARG A 206 8.05 -8.73 -22.62
C ARG A 206 7.68 -8.92 -21.15
N VAL A 207 6.53 -8.40 -20.75
CA VAL A 207 5.96 -8.72 -19.43
C VAL A 207 5.45 -10.18 -19.40
N PRO A 208 5.48 -10.88 -18.24
CA PRO A 208 5.07 -12.28 -18.15
C PRO A 208 3.56 -12.47 -18.23
N PHE A 209 2.78 -11.46 -17.86
CA PHE A 209 1.33 -11.45 -17.88
C PHE A 209 0.86 -10.21 -18.62
N ASP A 210 0.02 -10.38 -19.64
CA ASP A 210 -0.57 -9.29 -20.43
C ASP A 210 -2.05 -9.62 -20.79
N GLY A 211 -2.82 -8.59 -21.16
CA GLY A 211 -4.23 -8.72 -21.50
C GLY A 211 -4.92 -7.37 -21.77
N GLU A 212 -6.10 -7.44 -22.39
CA GLU A 212 -6.84 -6.27 -22.90
C GLU A 212 -7.35 -5.31 -21.80
N THR A 213 -7.47 -5.77 -20.55
CA THR A 213 -7.91 -4.95 -19.42
C THR A 213 -6.98 -5.08 -18.22
N ALA A 214 -6.93 -4.04 -17.39
CA ALA A 214 -6.13 -4.08 -16.16
C ALA A 214 -6.60 -5.18 -15.18
N VAL A 215 -7.90 -5.46 -15.14
CA VAL A 215 -8.46 -6.55 -14.32
C VAL A 215 -7.99 -7.92 -14.81
N THR A 216 -7.92 -8.13 -16.13
CA THR A 216 -7.36 -9.35 -16.73
C THR A 216 -5.91 -9.56 -16.29
N VAL A 217 -5.05 -8.54 -16.40
CA VAL A 217 -3.65 -8.62 -15.99
C VAL A 217 -3.52 -8.89 -14.49
N ALA A 218 -4.31 -8.20 -13.65
CA ALA A 218 -4.33 -8.44 -12.21
C ALA A 218 -4.70 -9.90 -11.86
N VAL A 219 -5.73 -10.47 -12.49
CA VAL A 219 -6.13 -11.87 -12.29
C VAL A 219 -5.03 -12.86 -12.71
N LYS A 220 -4.27 -12.55 -13.78
CA LYS A 220 -3.09 -13.35 -14.15
C LYS A 220 -2.01 -13.33 -13.06
N HIS A 221 -1.70 -12.18 -12.48
CA HIS A 221 -0.82 -12.11 -11.31
C HIS A 221 -1.34 -12.96 -10.13
N LEU A 222 -2.66 -13.09 -9.94
CA LEU A 222 -3.25 -13.95 -8.91
C LEU A 222 -3.17 -15.46 -9.20
N GLN A 223 -3.41 -15.89 -10.45
CA GLN A 223 -3.78 -17.27 -10.78
C GLN A 223 -2.94 -17.93 -11.89
N GLU A 224 -2.50 -17.18 -12.90
CA GLU A 224 -1.81 -17.74 -14.07
C GLU A 224 -0.35 -18.06 -13.71
N GLU A 225 0.16 -19.24 -14.07
CA GLU A 225 1.58 -19.55 -13.87
C GLU A 225 2.45 -18.78 -14.88
N MET A 226 3.61 -18.31 -14.43
CA MET A 226 4.52 -17.57 -15.30
C MET A 226 5.24 -18.55 -16.25
N VAL A 227 5.20 -18.28 -17.55
CA VAL A 227 6.04 -18.99 -18.54
C VAL A 227 7.51 -18.74 -18.17
N PRO A 228 8.36 -19.76 -17.99
CA PRO A 228 9.74 -19.56 -17.56
C PRO A 228 10.56 -18.68 -18.54
N PRO A 229 11.42 -17.76 -18.03
CA PRO A 229 12.29 -16.92 -18.84
C PRO A 229 13.02 -17.62 -20.01
N HIS A 230 13.54 -18.84 -19.81
CA HIS A 230 14.30 -19.58 -20.84
C HIS A 230 13.49 -19.89 -22.11
N VAL A 231 12.15 -19.86 -22.04
CA VAL A 231 11.25 -20.07 -23.19
C VAL A 231 11.35 -18.91 -24.18
N TYR A 232 11.71 -17.70 -23.72
CA TYR A 232 11.86 -16.50 -24.54
C TYR A 232 13.30 -15.96 -24.62
N ALA A 233 14.15 -16.33 -23.67
CA ALA A 233 15.58 -16.06 -23.67
C ALA A 233 16.37 -17.33 -23.30
N PRO A 234 16.56 -18.28 -24.24
CA PRO A 234 17.28 -19.53 -23.98
C PRO A 234 18.75 -19.35 -23.58
N GLU A 235 19.29 -18.14 -23.69
CA GLU A 235 20.62 -17.76 -23.21
C GLU A 235 20.67 -17.34 -21.72
N ILE A 236 19.54 -17.38 -20.99
CA ILE A 236 19.49 -17.03 -19.57
C ILE A 236 20.22 -18.10 -18.72
N PRO A 237 21.13 -17.72 -17.81
CA PRO A 237 21.74 -18.68 -16.89
C PRO A 237 20.77 -19.15 -15.82
N VAL A 238 20.99 -20.37 -15.33
CA VAL A 238 20.16 -21.05 -14.33
C VAL A 238 19.88 -20.17 -13.12
N SER A 239 20.92 -19.57 -12.52
CA SER A 239 20.75 -18.75 -11.32
C SER A 239 19.85 -17.52 -11.53
N LEU A 240 19.95 -16.83 -12.67
CA LEU A 240 19.12 -15.66 -12.95
C LEU A 240 17.66 -16.04 -13.21
N GLU A 241 17.42 -17.16 -13.88
CA GLU A 241 16.06 -17.71 -14.01
C GLU A 241 15.47 -18.10 -12.65
N GLU A 242 16.21 -18.82 -11.81
CA GLU A 242 15.77 -19.19 -10.46
C GLU A 242 15.49 -17.96 -9.57
N ILE A 243 16.34 -16.92 -9.63
CA ILE A 243 16.12 -15.66 -8.91
C ILE A 243 14.78 -15.02 -9.33
N ILE A 244 14.51 -14.93 -10.64
CA ILE A 244 13.26 -14.39 -11.18
C ILE A 244 12.05 -15.25 -10.72
N LEU A 245 12.13 -16.57 -10.83
CA LEU A 245 11.09 -17.51 -10.42
C LEU A 245 10.81 -17.47 -8.90
N LYS A 246 11.84 -17.21 -8.07
CA LYS A 246 11.69 -17.02 -6.62
C LYS A 246 11.07 -15.68 -6.26
N CYS A 247 11.49 -14.58 -6.90
CA CYS A 247 10.86 -13.26 -6.72
C CYS A 247 9.36 -13.30 -7.06
N THR A 248 8.99 -13.95 -8.16
CA THR A 248 7.62 -14.00 -8.68
C THR A 248 6.71 -15.05 -8.02
N GLN A 249 7.09 -15.61 -6.86
CA GLN A 249 6.23 -16.56 -6.15
C GLN A 249 4.89 -15.94 -5.72
N LYS A 250 3.81 -16.70 -5.93
CA LYS A 250 2.43 -16.25 -5.68
C LYS A 250 2.11 -16.02 -4.20
N SER A 251 2.81 -16.74 -3.31
CA SER A 251 2.82 -16.53 -1.86
C SER A 251 4.06 -15.71 -1.48
N GLN A 252 3.93 -14.80 -0.51
CA GLN A 252 5.02 -13.91 -0.10
C GLN A 252 6.08 -14.68 0.70
N GLU A 253 5.65 -15.74 1.37
CA GLU A 253 6.42 -16.61 2.25
C GLU A 253 7.40 -17.51 1.49
N ARG A 254 7.19 -17.70 0.18
CA ARG A 254 8.11 -18.42 -0.74
C ARG A 254 9.03 -17.49 -1.54
N ARG A 255 8.93 -16.17 -1.37
CA ARG A 255 9.91 -15.21 -1.92
C ARG A 255 11.13 -15.13 -0.98
N TYR A 256 12.09 -14.29 -1.31
CA TYR A 256 13.13 -13.86 -0.36
C TYR A 256 12.50 -13.22 0.88
N ALA A 257 13.11 -13.41 2.05
CA ALA A 257 12.61 -12.86 3.30
C ALA A 257 12.74 -11.33 3.35
N ASN A 258 13.78 -10.80 2.70
CA ASN A 258 14.14 -9.38 2.61
C ASN A 258 14.95 -9.13 1.31
N VAL A 259 15.34 -7.89 1.05
CA VAL A 259 16.09 -7.52 -0.16
C VAL A 259 17.59 -7.86 -0.07
N ALA A 260 18.17 -7.97 1.13
CA ALA A 260 19.56 -8.35 1.32
C ALA A 260 19.84 -9.79 0.82
N GLU A 261 18.92 -10.72 1.05
CA GLU A 261 18.99 -12.08 0.48
C GLU A 261 18.94 -12.06 -1.06
N LEU A 262 18.06 -11.25 -1.65
CA LEU A 262 17.97 -11.08 -3.10
C LEU A 262 19.27 -10.46 -3.66
N LEU A 263 19.85 -9.48 -2.97
CA LEU A 263 21.13 -8.87 -3.35
C LEU A 263 22.29 -9.86 -3.26
N LYS A 264 22.29 -10.74 -2.27
CA LYS A 264 23.28 -11.83 -2.14
C LYS A 264 23.20 -12.78 -3.34
N ASP A 265 22.01 -13.29 -3.65
CA ASP A 265 21.80 -14.23 -4.75
C ASP A 265 22.06 -13.56 -6.13
N LEU A 266 21.66 -12.30 -6.33
CA LEU A 266 21.98 -11.51 -7.53
C LEU A 266 23.50 -11.31 -7.70
N LYS A 267 24.23 -10.95 -6.64
CA LYS A 267 25.70 -10.81 -6.68
C LYS A 267 26.36 -12.16 -6.97
N GLN A 268 25.87 -13.25 -6.37
CA GLN A 268 26.34 -14.61 -6.64
C GLN A 268 26.10 -15.03 -8.11
N SER A 269 25.00 -14.60 -8.74
CA SER A 269 24.72 -14.90 -10.16
C SER A 269 25.76 -14.33 -11.14
N LEU A 270 26.50 -13.27 -10.75
CA LEU A 270 27.61 -12.74 -11.55
C LEU A 270 28.89 -13.59 -11.46
N VAL A 271 29.02 -14.41 -10.41
CA VAL A 271 30.21 -15.24 -10.12
C VAL A 271 29.99 -16.69 -10.57
N THR A 272 28.80 -17.24 -10.33
CA THR A 272 28.43 -18.62 -10.70
C THR A 272 27.09 -18.63 -11.45
N PRO A 273 27.04 -18.12 -12.70
CA PRO A 273 25.78 -17.93 -13.44
C PRO A 273 25.01 -19.24 -13.69
N ASP A 274 25.71 -20.32 -14.03
CA ASP A 274 25.10 -21.60 -14.39
C ASP A 274 24.84 -22.54 -13.20
N ALA A 275 25.13 -22.08 -11.96
CA ALA A 275 24.92 -22.88 -10.76
C ALA A 275 23.50 -22.71 -10.21
N SER A 276 22.82 -23.84 -9.95
CA SER A 276 21.61 -23.86 -9.12
C SER A 276 22.01 -23.72 -7.65
N PHE A 277 21.74 -22.56 -7.07
CA PHE A 277 21.97 -22.26 -5.64
C PHE A 277 20.74 -21.66 -4.95
N VAL A 278 19.73 -21.26 -5.74
CA VAL A 278 18.57 -20.52 -5.25
C VAL A 278 17.56 -21.52 -4.69
N LYS A 279 17.41 -21.55 -3.37
CA LYS A 279 16.41 -22.40 -2.70
C LYS A 279 15.00 -21.91 -3.04
N ILE A 280 14.32 -22.59 -3.98
CA ILE A 280 12.89 -22.46 -4.27
C ILE A 280 12.17 -23.64 -3.63
N ILE A 281 11.38 -23.40 -2.59
CA ILE A 281 10.65 -24.46 -1.88
C ILE A 281 9.46 -24.91 -2.72
N SER A 282 9.44 -26.18 -3.12
CA SER A 282 8.31 -26.78 -3.84
C SER A 282 7.10 -26.99 -2.91
N PRO A 283 5.85 -26.82 -3.39
CA PRO A 283 4.66 -27.22 -2.64
C PRO A 283 4.73 -28.67 -2.12
N ASP A 284 5.32 -29.58 -2.91
CA ASP A 284 5.48 -31.01 -2.59
C ASP A 284 6.56 -31.30 -1.52
N GLU A 285 7.41 -30.32 -1.21
CA GLU A 285 8.41 -30.40 -0.13
C GLU A 285 7.80 -29.93 1.19
N THR A 286 7.03 -28.84 1.18
CA THR A 286 6.20 -28.45 2.34
C THR A 286 5.15 -29.50 2.72
N GLY A 287 4.78 -30.39 1.81
CA GLY A 287 3.88 -31.53 2.07
C GLY A 287 4.55 -32.77 2.69
N LYS A 288 5.87 -32.75 2.95
CA LYS A 288 6.61 -33.91 3.49
C LYS A 288 7.37 -33.53 4.76
N THR A 289 7.12 -34.28 5.84
CA THR A 289 7.86 -34.15 7.10
C THR A 289 9.34 -34.52 6.91
N MET A 290 10.18 -33.51 6.68
CA MET A 290 11.62 -33.67 6.57
C MET A 290 12.24 -33.91 7.95
N LEU A 291 12.81 -35.10 8.15
CA LEU A 291 13.52 -35.45 9.38
C LEU A 291 14.91 -34.79 9.39
N PHE A 292 15.01 -33.60 9.97
CA PHE A 292 16.29 -32.91 10.16
C PHE A 292 17.27 -33.78 10.96
N THR A 293 18.47 -34.02 10.43
CA THR A 293 19.51 -34.74 11.17
C THR A 293 20.23 -33.79 12.13
N LYS A 294 20.94 -34.34 13.13
CA LYS A 294 21.85 -33.54 13.97
C LYS A 294 22.92 -32.80 13.13
N GLY A 295 23.27 -33.29 11.94
CA GLY A 295 24.17 -32.60 11.01
C GLY A 295 23.55 -31.34 10.38
N ASP A 296 22.26 -31.38 10.05
CA ASP A 296 21.54 -30.25 9.46
C ASP A 296 21.28 -29.16 10.51
N MET A 297 20.91 -29.55 11.75
CA MET A 297 20.85 -28.63 12.89
C MET A 297 22.19 -27.94 13.16
N ASN A 298 23.31 -28.66 13.06
CA ASN A 298 24.63 -28.07 13.28
C ASN A 298 25.04 -27.10 12.16
N LYS A 299 24.66 -27.36 10.90
CA LYS A 299 24.82 -26.39 9.81
C LYS A 299 23.98 -25.14 10.04
N ILE A 300 22.69 -25.29 10.36
CA ILE A 300 21.79 -24.16 10.65
C ILE A 300 22.30 -23.34 11.85
N LYS A 301 22.91 -23.96 12.86
CA LYS A 301 23.56 -23.25 13.97
C LYS A 301 24.86 -22.53 13.57
N ALA A 302 25.64 -23.06 12.63
CA ALA A 302 26.80 -22.37 12.08
C ALA A 302 26.40 -21.18 11.19
N ASP A 303 25.43 -21.39 10.30
CA ASP A 303 24.86 -20.36 9.42
C ASP A 303 24.20 -19.20 10.21
N ALA A 304 23.71 -19.47 11.44
CA ALA A 304 23.15 -18.48 12.35
C ALA A 304 24.17 -17.75 13.24
N TYR A 305 25.43 -18.20 13.27
CA TYR A 305 26.54 -17.61 14.05
C TYR A 305 27.81 -17.52 13.19
N GLY A 306 27.70 -16.87 12.04
CA GLY A 306 28.71 -16.85 10.99
C GLY A 306 29.24 -15.46 10.62
N ASP A 307 29.87 -14.74 11.56
CA ASP A 307 31.12 -14.00 11.27
C ASP A 307 31.80 -13.43 12.53
N ASN A 308 32.79 -14.18 13.05
CA ASN A 308 34.05 -13.61 13.55
C ASN A 308 35.11 -14.72 13.66
N ALA A 309 35.67 -15.14 12.52
CA ALA A 309 36.66 -16.22 12.45
C ALA A 309 37.77 -15.92 11.41
N ALA A 310 38.22 -14.66 11.36
CA ALA A 310 39.19 -14.18 10.35
C ALA A 310 40.29 -13.26 10.91
N TYR A 311 40.68 -13.40 12.19
CA TYR A 311 41.82 -12.66 12.76
C TYR A 311 42.59 -13.40 13.86
N ALA A 312 43.11 -14.59 13.54
CA ALA A 312 43.90 -15.40 14.48
C ALA A 312 44.89 -16.36 13.79
N ASP A 313 45.84 -15.84 13.00
CA ASP A 313 47.01 -16.63 12.56
C ASP A 313 48.30 -15.78 12.49
N ALA A 314 48.70 -15.27 13.65
CA ALA A 314 50.01 -14.66 13.87
C ALA A 314 50.46 -14.90 15.32
N TYR A 315 51.74 -15.23 15.51
CA TYR A 315 52.44 -15.45 16.79
C TYR A 315 52.02 -16.67 17.62
N GLY A 316 52.74 -17.78 17.36
CA GLY A 316 53.70 -18.31 18.35
C GLY A 316 53.14 -19.10 19.54
N ALA A 317 53.47 -20.39 19.57
CA ALA A 317 53.25 -21.23 20.74
C ALA A 317 54.30 -20.98 21.85
N ASP A 318 53.88 -21.04 23.11
CA ASP A 318 54.70 -21.61 24.18
C ASP A 318 53.81 -22.27 25.27
N GLN A 319 54.46 -23.04 26.14
CA GLN A 319 53.87 -23.80 27.24
C GLN A 319 53.82 -22.94 28.51
N ASN A 320 52.77 -23.11 29.32
CA ASN A 320 52.85 -23.53 30.73
C ASN A 320 51.49 -23.35 31.42
N GLY A 321 51.17 -24.21 32.38
CA GLY A 321 50.00 -24.07 33.24
C GLY A 321 50.41 -23.87 34.70
N TYR A 322 49.56 -23.17 35.46
CA TYR A 322 49.54 -23.23 36.92
C TYR A 322 48.09 -23.22 37.41
N ALA A 323 47.87 -23.65 38.65
CA ALA A 323 46.55 -24.01 39.16
C ALA A 323 46.17 -23.24 40.44
N GLN A 324 44.97 -23.59 40.93
CA GLN A 324 44.54 -23.63 42.33
C GLN A 324 43.80 -22.44 42.97
N ASN A 325 42.74 -22.83 43.69
CA ASN A 325 42.07 -22.21 44.86
C ASN A 325 41.21 -20.94 44.62
N GLY A 326 40.04 -20.80 45.26
CA GLY A 326 39.30 -21.79 46.07
C GLY A 326 38.20 -21.21 46.97
N TYR A 327 37.51 -22.11 47.69
CA TYR A 327 36.49 -21.89 48.74
C TYR A 327 35.06 -21.51 48.33
N ALA A 328 34.13 -21.83 49.22
CA ALA A 328 32.67 -21.76 49.10
C ALA A 328 32.05 -21.44 50.49
N ASP A 329 30.74 -21.15 50.57
CA ASP A 329 29.85 -21.65 51.65
C ASP A 329 28.40 -21.09 51.57
N GLY A 330 27.43 -21.95 51.90
CA GLY A 330 26.10 -21.60 52.45
C GLY A 330 25.02 -21.03 51.50
N TYR A 331 23.72 -21.24 51.72
CA TYR A 331 23.01 -21.93 52.82
C TYR A 331 21.69 -22.57 52.32
N GLU A 332 21.17 -23.56 53.04
CA GLU A 332 19.96 -24.34 52.68
C GLU A 332 18.92 -24.37 53.83
N GLN A 333 17.63 -24.21 53.49
CA GLN A 333 16.42 -24.48 54.30
C GLN A 333 15.16 -24.15 53.45
N GLY A 334 14.02 -24.84 53.53
CA GLY A 334 13.64 -26.06 54.26
C GLY A 334 12.10 -26.18 54.43
N TYR A 335 11.58 -27.41 54.50
CA TYR A 335 10.16 -27.81 54.75
C TYR A 335 9.17 -27.60 53.56
N ALA A 336 8.56 -28.64 52.96
CA ALA A 336 7.59 -29.66 53.45
C ALA A 336 6.14 -29.13 53.49
N ASP A 337 5.25 -29.50 52.57
CA ASP A 337 4.55 -30.79 52.38
C ASP A 337 3.38 -31.04 53.37
N GLN A 338 2.16 -31.10 52.81
CA GLN A 338 1.01 -31.85 53.32
C GLN A 338 -0.14 -31.83 52.29
N GLY A 339 -0.79 -32.97 52.06
CA GLY A 339 -1.88 -33.10 51.08
C GLY A 339 -3.12 -33.85 51.61
N TYR A 340 -4.29 -33.41 51.14
CA TYR A 340 -5.61 -34.06 51.20
C TYR A 340 -6.43 -33.54 50.00
N GLY A 341 -7.41 -34.21 49.40
CA GLY A 341 -7.96 -35.56 49.62
C GLY A 341 -9.14 -35.77 48.64
N GLU A 342 -9.55 -37.02 48.38
CA GLU A 342 -10.61 -37.33 47.40
C GLU A 342 -12.03 -36.90 47.85
N GLY A 343 -12.94 -36.72 46.88
CA GLY A 343 -14.37 -36.49 47.17
C GLY A 343 -15.21 -36.16 45.93
N GLY A 344 -15.64 -37.17 45.18
CA GLY A 344 -16.58 -37.00 44.05
C GLY A 344 -18.05 -37.22 44.45
N TYR A 345 -18.96 -36.59 43.71
CA TYR A 345 -20.40 -36.90 43.70
C TYR A 345 -20.95 -36.79 42.26
N ASP A 346 -22.07 -37.48 42.02
CA ASP A 346 -22.61 -37.81 40.71
C ASP A 346 -24.00 -37.17 40.48
N ASP A 347 -24.62 -37.47 39.32
CA ASP A 347 -26.06 -37.41 39.01
C ASP A 347 -26.78 -36.06 38.69
N GLN A 348 -27.05 -35.90 37.38
CA GLN A 348 -28.40 -35.89 36.74
C GLN A 348 -29.28 -34.62 36.51
N TYR A 349 -29.77 -34.55 35.25
CA TYR A 349 -31.07 -34.08 34.69
C TYR A 349 -31.57 -32.60 34.69
N ALA A 350 -31.45 -31.99 33.49
CA ALA A 350 -32.51 -31.38 32.64
C ALA A 350 -33.27 -30.05 32.98
N GLY A 351 -33.82 -29.44 31.91
CA GLY A 351 -34.53 -28.15 31.83
C GLY A 351 -33.67 -27.08 31.13
N GLU A 352 -33.85 -26.64 29.87
CA GLU A 352 -35.01 -26.47 28.96
C GLU A 352 -35.80 -25.14 29.16
N ASP A 353 -35.88 -24.35 28.07
CA ASP A 353 -36.71 -23.16 27.76
C ASP A 353 -36.69 -21.85 28.60
N GLY A 354 -36.89 -20.71 27.90
CA GLY A 354 -37.43 -19.46 28.50
C GLY A 354 -37.01 -18.11 27.90
N TYR A 355 -37.84 -17.50 27.03
CA TYR A 355 -37.72 -16.08 26.61
C TYR A 355 -38.59 -15.14 27.47
N ALA A 356 -38.01 -14.10 28.11
CA ALA A 356 -38.63 -12.80 28.45
C ALA A 356 -37.64 -11.88 29.21
N GLY A 357 -37.76 -10.54 29.23
CA GLY A 357 -38.69 -9.70 28.46
C GLY A 357 -39.25 -8.44 29.14
N ASP A 358 -38.45 -7.58 29.79
CA ASP A 358 -38.83 -6.21 30.24
C ASP A 358 -37.54 -5.40 30.55
N GLY A 359 -37.47 -4.05 30.52
CA GLY A 359 -38.47 -3.10 30.07
C GLY A 359 -38.14 -1.60 30.33
N ARG A 360 -38.25 -0.78 29.26
CA ARG A 360 -38.58 0.67 29.24
C ARG A 360 -37.50 1.73 29.57
N TYR A 361 -37.66 2.86 28.86
CA TYR A 361 -37.03 4.18 29.04
C TYR A 361 -37.76 4.97 30.17
N ASP A 362 -37.40 6.21 30.57
CA ASP A 362 -36.50 7.24 30.02
C ASP A 362 -35.63 7.91 31.14
N GLN A 363 -35.05 9.12 31.13
CA GLN A 363 -35.28 10.42 30.44
C GLN A 363 -33.94 11.21 30.32
N ASN A 364 -33.99 12.49 29.88
CA ASN A 364 -32.91 13.48 29.93
C ASN A 364 -31.57 13.14 29.25
N GLY A 365 -31.62 12.82 27.95
CA GLY A 365 -30.40 12.75 27.13
C GLY A 365 -29.72 14.10 26.92
N ARG A 366 -28.42 14.19 27.25
CA ARG A 366 -27.44 15.17 26.75
C ARG A 366 -26.04 14.56 26.82
N TYR A 367 -25.20 14.88 25.83
CA TYR A 367 -23.75 14.73 25.96
C TYR A 367 -23.21 15.80 26.93
N ALA A 368 -22.08 15.52 27.57
CA ALA A 368 -21.29 16.50 28.31
C ALA A 368 -19.80 16.18 28.15
N ASP A 369 -19.04 17.20 27.77
CA ASP A 369 -17.58 17.22 27.77
C ASP A 369 -17.03 17.54 29.19
N ASP A 370 -15.74 17.84 29.24
CA ASP A 370 -15.06 18.69 30.23
C ASP A 370 -14.57 18.10 31.58
N ALA A 371 -13.24 17.87 31.57
CA ALA A 371 -12.25 18.73 32.25
C ALA A 371 -11.85 18.50 33.73
N TYR A 372 -10.54 18.32 33.88
CA TYR A 372 -9.62 18.92 34.89
C TYR A 372 -9.83 18.77 36.41
N GLY A 373 -8.74 18.34 37.06
CA GLY A 373 -8.45 18.53 38.49
C GLY A 373 -8.44 17.24 39.32
N GLY A 374 -7.48 16.95 40.20
CA GLY A 374 -6.22 17.65 40.53
C GLY A 374 -5.89 17.58 42.02
N GLY A 375 -4.68 17.13 42.41
CA GLY A 375 -4.29 17.08 43.83
C GLY A 375 -2.94 16.44 44.17
N GLN A 376 -1.97 17.29 44.55
CA GLN A 376 -0.99 17.17 45.67
C GLN A 376 -0.53 15.75 46.12
N GLY A 377 0.75 15.36 46.17
CA GLY A 377 2.05 16.07 46.08
C GLY A 377 2.85 16.03 47.40
N ARG A 378 4.20 16.13 47.40
CA ARG A 378 5.10 16.55 48.53
C ARG A 378 6.61 16.40 48.21
N TYR A 379 7.40 17.39 48.68
CA TYR A 379 8.85 17.46 49.04
C TYR A 379 9.92 16.74 48.16
N ALA A 380 10.98 17.37 47.62
CA ALA A 380 12.00 18.28 48.21
C ALA A 380 13.06 17.50 49.05
N ASP A 381 14.39 17.60 48.85
CA ASP A 381 15.25 18.28 47.84
C ASP A 381 16.34 17.25 47.34
N ASP A 382 17.58 17.47 46.86
CA ASP A 382 18.54 18.60 46.77
C ASP A 382 19.71 18.25 45.76
N TYR A 383 20.66 19.17 45.53
CA TYR A 383 22.01 19.04 44.90
C TYR A 383 22.23 18.88 43.37
N ASP A 384 22.80 19.94 42.79
CA ASP A 384 23.70 20.02 41.62
C ASP A 384 25.10 20.45 42.15
N PRO A 385 26.24 20.03 41.56
CA PRO A 385 27.01 21.04 40.80
C PRO A 385 27.83 20.50 39.60
N ALA A 386 27.58 21.14 38.45
CA ALA A 386 28.57 21.84 37.62
C ALA A 386 29.58 21.10 36.68
N TYR A 387 29.77 21.81 35.57
CA TYR A 387 30.74 21.73 34.47
C TYR A 387 32.21 21.46 34.83
N GLU A 388 32.93 20.82 33.89
CA GLU A 388 34.36 21.08 33.63
C GLU A 388 34.65 20.93 32.12
N GLU A 389 35.58 21.72 31.58
CA GLU A 389 36.04 21.68 30.17
C GLU A 389 37.32 20.83 30.04
N GLY A 390 37.57 20.21 28.88
CA GLY A 390 38.69 19.29 28.68
C GLY A 390 39.16 19.20 27.22
N ASP A 391 40.19 19.98 26.91
CA ASP A 391 40.81 20.19 25.59
C ASP A 391 41.52 18.98 24.93
N TYR A 392 41.57 19.03 23.59
CA TYR A 392 42.52 18.46 22.58
C TYR A 392 43.00 17.00 22.61
N ASP A 393 42.81 16.31 21.47
CA ASP A 393 43.81 15.82 20.47
C ASP A 393 42.97 15.15 19.34
N ASP A 394 43.15 15.25 18.01
CA ASP A 394 44.24 15.57 17.06
C ASP A 394 45.04 14.38 16.46
N ASP A 395 44.30 13.35 16.03
CA ASP A 395 44.66 12.43 14.94
C ASP A 395 43.40 12.08 14.12
N GLY A 396 43.45 11.71 12.84
CA GLY A 396 44.59 11.56 11.93
C GLY A 396 44.19 10.73 10.71
N TYR A 397 43.23 11.21 9.91
CA TYR A 397 42.70 10.46 8.76
C TYR A 397 43.78 10.24 7.70
N ALA A 398 44.19 8.99 7.53
CA ALA A 398 45.08 8.58 6.45
C ALA A 398 44.37 8.62 5.09
N GLU A 399 45.09 9.10 4.08
CA GLU A 399 44.80 8.87 2.68
C GLU A 399 45.12 7.41 2.34
N ASP A 400 44.32 6.77 1.49
CA ASP A 400 44.68 5.54 0.78
C ASP A 400 44.18 5.65 -0.67
N ASP A 401 45.10 5.44 -1.60
CA ASP A 401 45.01 5.81 -3.01
C ASP A 401 43.88 5.13 -3.81
N TYR A 402 43.38 5.82 -4.83
CA TYR A 402 42.74 5.21 -6.00
C TYR A 402 43.34 5.81 -7.28
N ASP A 403 43.87 4.96 -8.15
CA ASP A 403 44.64 5.36 -9.33
C ASP A 403 43.85 6.23 -10.33
N GLU A 404 44.53 7.24 -10.89
CA GLU A 404 44.10 7.95 -12.09
C GLU A 404 44.42 7.11 -13.35
N GLU A 405 43.47 6.99 -14.28
CA GLU A 405 43.79 6.68 -15.70
C GLU A 405 43.20 7.76 -16.62
N ASP A 406 44.05 8.24 -17.53
CA ASP A 406 43.87 9.48 -18.32
C ASP A 406 42.65 9.49 -19.25
N TYR A 407 41.99 10.66 -19.34
CA TYR A 407 41.34 11.13 -20.57
C TYR A 407 41.49 12.66 -20.74
N GLU A 408 42.44 13.07 -21.60
CA GLU A 408 42.63 14.47 -22.01
C GLU A 408 41.61 14.93 -23.09
N GLY A 409 41.40 16.25 -23.16
CA GLY A 409 40.80 16.95 -24.33
C GLY A 409 39.32 17.35 -24.19
N ASP A 410 38.88 18.56 -24.54
CA ASP A 410 39.60 19.75 -25.04
C ASP A 410 38.89 21.03 -24.54
N ASP A 411 39.63 22.15 -24.47
CA ASP A 411 39.14 23.46 -24.02
C ASP A 411 38.08 24.08 -24.95
N TYR A 412 37.16 24.87 -24.36
CA TYR A 412 36.67 26.10 -25.00
C TYR A 412 36.41 27.20 -23.96
N ASP A 413 37.31 28.19 -23.97
CA ASP A 413 37.23 29.48 -23.29
C ASP A 413 36.49 30.51 -24.16
N ASP A 414 35.61 31.31 -23.55
CA ASP A 414 35.42 32.74 -23.87
C ASP A 414 34.58 33.39 -22.73
N GLY A 415 35.12 34.43 -22.10
CA GLY A 415 34.46 35.16 -21.01
C GLY A 415 34.05 36.58 -21.41
N TYR A 416 33.06 37.17 -20.72
CA TYR A 416 32.75 38.60 -20.85
C TYR A 416 32.45 39.26 -19.50
N ASP A 417 32.94 40.49 -19.43
CA ASP A 417 32.94 41.46 -18.32
C ASP A 417 31.50 41.78 -17.80
N GLU A 418 31.28 41.95 -16.49
CA GLU A 418 31.47 43.18 -15.69
C GLU A 418 30.52 44.34 -16.08
N ASP A 419 29.63 44.73 -15.17
CA ASP A 419 29.18 46.13 -14.97
C ASP A 419 28.31 46.24 -13.69
N ASP A 420 28.68 47.15 -12.78
CA ASP A 420 27.93 47.48 -11.55
C ASP A 420 26.69 48.34 -11.83
N TYR A 421 25.61 48.19 -11.06
CA TYR A 421 24.73 49.32 -10.68
C TYR A 421 24.04 49.11 -9.32
N ASP A 422 24.60 49.71 -8.26
CA ASP A 422 23.89 50.07 -7.03
C ASP A 422 23.32 51.48 -7.15
N ASP A 423 22.06 51.70 -6.72
CA ASP A 423 21.62 52.99 -6.20
C ASP A 423 20.40 52.83 -5.28
N SER A 424 20.64 52.88 -3.96
CA SER A 424 19.58 52.82 -2.95
C SER A 424 19.03 54.22 -2.60
N TYR A 425 17.70 54.39 -2.59
CA TYR A 425 17.07 55.53 -1.89
C TYR A 425 15.81 55.15 -1.09
N ASP A 426 16.01 54.93 0.21
CA ASP A 426 14.98 55.01 1.25
C ASP A 426 14.69 56.49 1.59
N ASP A 427 13.41 56.89 1.63
CA ASP A 427 12.92 57.63 2.80
C ASP A 427 11.40 57.52 2.99
N ARG A 428 11.01 56.91 4.13
CA ARG A 428 10.22 57.57 5.22
C ARG A 428 8.94 58.35 4.81
N ARG A 429 7.77 58.19 5.45
CA ARG A 429 7.39 58.08 6.90
C ARG A 429 5.83 57.99 6.92
N SER A 430 5.06 57.66 7.98
CA SER A 430 5.32 57.48 9.42
C SER A 430 4.05 56.98 10.15
N ARG A 431 4.15 55.89 10.94
CA ARG A 431 3.46 55.68 12.27
C ARG A 431 1.89 55.62 12.27
N LYS A 432 1.17 54.92 13.16
CA LYS A 432 1.47 54.29 14.48
C LYS A 432 0.31 53.33 14.88
N LYS A 433 0.60 52.30 15.71
CA LYS A 433 -0.13 51.81 16.93
C LYS A 433 -1.65 52.11 17.12
N LYS A 434 -2.50 51.23 17.69
CA LYS A 434 -2.39 49.86 18.30
C LYS A 434 -3.80 49.42 18.81
N SER A 435 -4.03 48.10 19.01
CA SER A 435 -5.01 47.47 19.95
C SER A 435 -6.53 47.65 19.67
N ARG A 436 -7.47 46.84 20.20
CA ARG A 436 -7.54 45.44 20.76
C ARG A 436 -8.99 45.22 21.27
N TYR A 437 -9.52 43.99 21.21
CA TYR A 437 -10.88 43.60 21.67
C TYR A 437 -12.02 44.12 20.75
N GLU A 438 -13.22 43.52 20.67
CA GLU A 438 -13.75 42.25 21.20
C GLU A 438 -14.83 41.71 20.23
N ASP A 439 -15.47 40.57 20.53
CA ASP A 439 -16.48 39.90 19.68
C ASP A 439 -17.87 40.59 19.70
N GLU A 440 -18.68 40.39 18.65
CA GLU A 440 -20.15 40.22 18.73
C GLU A 440 -20.70 39.65 17.40
N GLU A 441 -21.86 38.98 17.44
CA GLU A 441 -22.43 38.19 16.31
C GLU A 441 -23.52 38.93 15.51
N ASP A 442 -23.61 38.53 14.24
CA ASP A 442 -24.77 38.54 13.32
C ASP A 442 -25.48 39.84 12.83
N ASP A 443 -25.92 39.67 11.57
CA ASP A 443 -27.08 40.22 10.88
C ASP A 443 -27.11 41.59 10.15
N GLU A 444 -27.69 41.49 8.95
CA GLU A 444 -28.36 42.48 8.10
C GLU A 444 -27.60 43.58 7.29
N GLN A 445 -27.79 43.47 5.96
CA GLN A 445 -28.06 44.58 5.02
C GLN A 445 -26.95 45.64 4.72
N GLY A 446 -25.87 45.18 4.09
CA GLY A 446 -25.47 45.51 2.70
C GLY A 446 -25.32 46.96 2.19
N GLU A 447 -24.44 47.14 1.19
CA GLU A 447 -24.38 48.38 0.39
C GLU A 447 -24.24 48.07 -1.13
N LEU A 448 -24.93 48.85 -1.96
CA LEU A 448 -25.12 48.57 -3.40
C LEU A 448 -24.19 49.41 -4.29
N ASN A 449 -23.66 48.77 -5.35
CA ASN A 449 -22.79 49.40 -6.35
C ASN A 449 -23.49 50.61 -7.03
N PRO A 450 -22.90 51.83 -7.03
CA PRO A 450 -23.59 53.09 -7.36
C PRO A 450 -23.83 53.33 -8.86
N LYS A 451 -24.50 52.40 -9.54
CA LYS A 451 -24.92 52.51 -10.96
C LYS A 451 -26.43 52.59 -11.18
N LEU A 452 -27.25 52.65 -10.12
CA LEU A 452 -28.71 52.51 -10.23
C LEU A 452 -29.52 53.82 -10.39
N GLU A 453 -28.93 55.01 -10.24
CA GLU A 453 -29.68 56.28 -10.25
C GLU A 453 -30.31 56.67 -11.62
N LYS A 454 -29.98 55.96 -12.72
CA LYS A 454 -30.55 56.25 -14.05
C LYS A 454 -31.83 55.48 -14.39
N LEU A 455 -32.33 54.60 -13.52
CA LEU A 455 -33.51 53.77 -13.83
C LEU A 455 -34.86 54.40 -13.41
N MET A 456 -34.90 55.15 -12.31
CA MET A 456 -36.18 55.55 -11.68
C MET A 456 -36.95 56.68 -12.38
N PHE A 457 -36.32 57.46 -13.27
CA PHE A 457 -37.01 58.58 -13.94
C PHE A 457 -37.89 58.16 -15.12
N VAL A 458 -37.57 57.04 -15.79
CA VAL A 458 -38.29 56.61 -17.01
C VAL A 458 -39.53 55.76 -16.68
N GLY A 459 -39.46 54.91 -15.65
CA GLY A 459 -40.55 53.99 -15.29
C GLY A 459 -41.86 54.71 -14.90
N GLY A 460 -41.76 55.86 -14.23
CA GLY A 460 -42.94 56.64 -13.82
C GLY A 460 -43.80 57.15 -14.98
N ILE A 461 -43.17 57.48 -16.13
CA ILE A 461 -43.88 57.96 -17.32
C ILE A 461 -44.69 56.81 -17.95
N ILE A 462 -44.12 55.62 -18.06
CA ILE A 462 -44.76 54.45 -18.66
C ILE A 462 -45.98 54.02 -17.84
N VAL A 463 -45.86 53.97 -16.51
CA VAL A 463 -47.00 53.65 -15.62
C VAL A 463 -48.10 54.70 -15.71
N ALA A 464 -47.75 56.00 -15.79
CA ALA A 464 -48.74 57.06 -15.96
C ALA A 464 -49.51 56.96 -17.30
N VAL A 465 -48.84 56.62 -18.40
CA VAL A 465 -49.47 56.40 -19.71
C VAL A 465 -50.40 55.18 -19.66
N ILE A 466 -49.98 54.05 -19.06
CA ILE A 466 -50.81 52.85 -18.92
C ILE A 466 -52.08 53.16 -18.11
N ILE A 467 -51.96 53.88 -16.99
CA ILE A 467 -53.11 54.29 -16.17
C ILE A 467 -54.03 55.24 -16.96
N ALA A 468 -53.49 56.19 -17.72
CA ALA A 468 -54.29 57.08 -18.58
C ALA A 468 -55.05 56.31 -19.67
N CYS A 469 -54.42 55.34 -20.34
CA CYS A 469 -55.07 54.47 -21.31
C CYS A 469 -56.17 53.60 -20.68
N ILE A 470 -55.94 53.04 -19.50
CA ILE A 470 -56.96 52.27 -18.76
C ILE A 470 -58.15 53.17 -18.39
N ILE A 471 -57.91 54.39 -17.90
CA ILE A 471 -58.96 55.37 -17.58
C ILE A 471 -59.76 55.75 -18.85
N LEU A 472 -59.10 55.97 -19.98
CA LEU A 472 -59.78 56.25 -21.27
C LEU A 472 -60.66 55.06 -21.72
N VAL A 473 -60.19 53.82 -21.57
CA VAL A 473 -60.97 52.60 -21.88
C VAL A 473 -62.16 52.43 -20.92
N LEU A 474 -62.01 52.78 -19.64
CA LEU A 474 -63.11 52.75 -18.66
C LEU A 474 -64.15 53.85 -18.89
N ILE A 475 -63.72 55.07 -19.24
CA ILE A 475 -64.63 56.15 -19.64
C ILE A 475 -65.36 55.80 -20.94
N GLY A 476 -64.65 55.23 -21.93
CA GLY A 476 -65.26 54.73 -23.18
C GLY A 476 -66.31 53.63 -22.95
N LYS A 477 -66.10 52.75 -21.96
CA LYS A 477 -67.11 51.79 -21.48
C LYS A 477 -68.29 52.48 -20.80
N ALA A 478 -68.06 53.48 -19.96
CA ALA A 478 -69.11 54.20 -19.23
C ALA A 478 -70.03 55.05 -20.14
N PHE A 479 -69.50 55.61 -21.23
CA PHE A 479 -70.26 56.40 -22.20
C PHE A 479 -70.87 55.59 -23.35
N GLY A 480 -70.79 54.25 -23.31
CA GLY A 480 -71.57 53.35 -24.18
C GLY A 480 -71.21 53.39 -25.67
N LEU A 481 -69.97 53.77 -26.03
CA LEU A 481 -69.61 54.11 -27.41
C LEU A 481 -69.44 52.91 -28.37
N PHE A 482 -69.48 51.67 -27.87
CA PHE A 482 -69.46 50.46 -28.70
C PHE A 482 -70.56 49.47 -28.30
N LYS A 483 -71.32 48.99 -29.29
CA LYS A 483 -72.54 48.19 -29.13
C LYS A 483 -72.53 47.00 -30.08
N PHE A 484 -73.03 45.86 -29.60
CA PHE A 484 -73.24 44.62 -30.38
C PHE A 484 -74.06 44.87 -31.67
N GLY A 485 -73.66 44.25 -32.79
CA GLY A 485 -74.40 44.33 -34.06
C GLY A 485 -74.04 43.19 -35.03
N SER A 486 -75.03 42.41 -35.44
CA SER A 486 -74.88 41.21 -36.29
C SER A 486 -75.02 41.53 -37.79
N LYS A 487 -74.30 40.76 -38.62
CA LYS A 487 -74.52 40.48 -40.05
C LYS A 487 -74.47 41.60 -41.12
N SER A 488 -73.51 41.38 -42.03
CA SER A 488 -73.60 41.40 -43.50
C SER A 488 -73.78 42.72 -44.29
N ASN A 489 -72.73 43.01 -45.08
CA ASN A 489 -72.72 43.15 -46.56
C ASN A 489 -72.28 44.50 -47.16
N THR A 490 -71.58 44.39 -48.29
CA THR A 490 -71.27 45.41 -49.32
C THR A 490 -70.16 46.43 -49.03
N ASP A 491 -69.31 46.57 -50.04
CA ASP A 491 -68.09 47.36 -50.12
C ASP A 491 -68.31 48.87 -50.27
N GLN A 492 -67.44 49.67 -49.63
CA GLN A 492 -66.50 50.62 -50.25
C GLN A 492 -65.73 51.33 -49.12
N GLN A 493 -64.43 51.06 -48.95
CA GLN A 493 -63.30 51.55 -49.75
C GLN A 493 -62.95 53.02 -49.45
N GLU A 494 -62.10 53.24 -48.46
CA GLU A 494 -61.00 54.20 -48.61
C GLU A 494 -59.67 53.46 -48.41
N THR A 495 -58.69 53.78 -49.25
CA THR A 495 -57.40 53.11 -49.31
C THR A 495 -56.37 53.83 -48.45
N THR A 496 -55.78 53.12 -47.49
CA THR A 496 -54.40 53.42 -47.05
C THR A 496 -53.46 52.48 -47.80
N GLU A 497 -52.28 52.97 -48.18
CA GLU A 497 -51.29 52.16 -48.89
C GLU A 497 -50.68 51.15 -47.91
N ASP A 498 -51.09 49.88 -48.01
CA ASP A 498 -50.44 48.80 -47.27
C ASP A 498 -48.99 48.67 -47.75
N SER A 499 -48.05 48.95 -46.85
CA SER A 499 -46.62 48.95 -47.13
C SER A 499 -46.06 47.58 -47.54
N GLY A 500 -46.83 46.50 -47.36
CA GLY A 500 -46.39 45.15 -47.69
C GLY A 500 -45.21 44.69 -46.85
N GLN A 501 -45.09 45.23 -45.63
CA GLN A 501 -44.09 44.86 -44.64
C GLN A 501 -44.73 44.54 -43.29
N VAL A 502 -44.23 43.49 -42.65
CA VAL A 502 -44.65 42.99 -41.34
C VAL A 502 -43.46 43.01 -40.38
N GLU A 503 -43.72 43.31 -39.12
CA GLU A 503 -42.70 43.28 -38.07
C GLU A 503 -42.33 41.82 -37.74
N MET A 504 -41.04 41.52 -37.63
CA MET A 504 -40.53 40.19 -37.31
C MET A 504 -40.76 39.86 -35.82
N PRO A 505 -41.58 38.85 -35.48
CA PRO A 505 -41.72 38.42 -34.09
C PRO A 505 -40.45 37.70 -33.60
N LYS A 506 -40.37 37.54 -32.28
CA LYS A 506 -39.42 36.62 -31.66
C LYS A 506 -39.80 35.19 -32.00
N LEU A 507 -38.86 34.43 -32.56
CA LEU A 507 -39.00 33.00 -32.87
C LEU A 507 -38.09 32.14 -31.98
N VAL A 508 -36.96 32.69 -31.50
CA VAL A 508 -35.99 31.93 -30.70
C VAL A 508 -36.58 31.53 -29.34
N GLY A 509 -36.62 30.22 -29.11
CA GLY A 509 -37.25 29.56 -27.96
C GLY A 509 -38.70 29.10 -28.21
N GLU A 510 -39.31 29.42 -29.34
CA GLU A 510 -40.64 28.90 -29.71
C GLU A 510 -40.55 27.54 -30.41
N GLN A 511 -41.59 26.71 -30.28
CA GLN A 511 -41.71 25.47 -31.05
C GLN A 511 -41.88 25.77 -32.55
N TYR A 512 -41.11 25.09 -33.38
CA TYR A 512 -41.13 25.27 -34.84
C TYR A 512 -42.53 25.04 -35.45
N SER A 513 -43.33 24.14 -34.86
CA SER A 513 -44.74 23.91 -35.24
C SER A 513 -45.65 25.12 -35.07
N ASP A 514 -45.31 26.05 -34.18
CA ASP A 514 -46.06 27.27 -33.90
C ASP A 514 -45.46 28.46 -34.63
N VAL A 515 -44.13 28.56 -34.71
CA VAL A 515 -43.40 29.47 -35.61
C VAL A 515 -43.89 29.35 -37.06
N GLN A 516 -44.13 28.12 -37.54
CA GLN A 516 -44.73 27.88 -38.86
C GLN A 516 -46.10 28.55 -39.02
N LYS A 517 -46.96 28.50 -37.99
CA LYS A 517 -48.31 29.12 -38.01
C LYS A 517 -48.19 30.65 -37.96
N THR A 518 -47.34 31.16 -37.07
CA THR A 518 -47.08 32.59 -36.86
C THR A 518 -46.53 33.25 -38.13
N LEU A 519 -45.48 32.69 -38.74
CA LEU A 519 -44.93 33.24 -39.98
C LEU A 519 -45.91 33.14 -41.15
N THR A 520 -46.66 32.03 -41.27
CA THR A 520 -47.69 31.89 -42.31
C THR A 520 -48.82 32.91 -42.13
N SER A 521 -49.23 33.24 -40.90
CA SER A 521 -50.28 34.24 -40.65
C SER A 521 -49.83 35.68 -40.93
N LEU A 522 -48.51 35.94 -40.83
CA LEU A 522 -47.86 37.18 -41.27
C LEU A 522 -47.54 37.19 -42.79
N GLY A 523 -47.92 36.16 -43.54
CA GLY A 523 -47.64 36.04 -44.97
C GLY A 523 -46.16 35.85 -45.31
N LEU A 524 -45.34 35.40 -44.36
CA LEU A 524 -43.93 35.08 -44.55
C LEU A 524 -43.75 33.58 -44.83
N LEU A 525 -42.71 33.23 -45.58
CA LEU A 525 -42.29 31.85 -45.80
C LEU A 525 -41.22 31.47 -44.77
N VAL A 526 -41.14 30.19 -44.40
CA VAL A 526 -40.14 29.69 -43.45
C VAL A 526 -39.38 28.50 -44.04
N LYS A 527 -38.07 28.44 -43.75
CA LYS A 527 -37.19 27.33 -44.11
C LYS A 527 -36.37 26.90 -42.90
N ALA A 528 -36.59 25.68 -42.42
CA ALA A 528 -35.80 25.10 -41.35
C ALA A 528 -34.46 24.52 -41.83
N THR A 529 -33.51 24.54 -40.90
CA THR A 529 -32.32 23.71 -40.80
C THR A 529 -32.35 23.03 -39.43
N TYR A 530 -31.68 21.89 -39.26
CA TYR A 530 -31.73 21.10 -38.03
C TYR A 530 -30.31 20.88 -37.50
N GLN A 531 -30.12 21.03 -36.19
CA GLN A 531 -28.84 20.89 -35.51
C GLN A 531 -29.05 20.55 -34.02
N GLU A 532 -28.09 19.86 -33.41
CA GLU A 532 -28.10 19.53 -31.97
C GLU A 532 -27.62 20.70 -31.11
N ALA A 533 -28.20 20.86 -29.92
CA ALA A 533 -27.73 21.79 -28.87
C ALA A 533 -28.17 21.32 -27.48
N ASP A 534 -27.40 21.64 -26.44
CA ASP A 534 -27.71 21.31 -25.04
C ASP A 534 -28.77 22.22 -24.39
N ASN A 535 -28.95 23.43 -24.92
CA ASN A 535 -29.71 24.51 -24.28
C ASN A 535 -31.14 24.72 -24.83
N TYR A 536 -31.63 23.81 -25.67
CA TYR A 536 -32.94 23.92 -26.35
C TYR A 536 -33.63 22.55 -26.41
N GLU A 537 -34.93 22.50 -26.17
CA GLU A 537 -35.73 21.26 -26.29
C GLU A 537 -35.95 20.87 -27.76
N GLU A 538 -36.27 19.60 -28.02
CA GLU A 538 -36.53 19.12 -29.38
C GLU A 538 -37.69 19.88 -30.05
N GLY A 539 -37.43 20.38 -31.26
CA GLY A 539 -38.38 21.19 -32.03
C GLY A 539 -38.34 22.69 -31.73
N GLN A 540 -37.59 23.16 -30.73
CA GLN A 540 -37.45 24.59 -30.47
C GLN A 540 -36.57 25.28 -31.52
N VAL A 541 -36.93 26.49 -31.92
CA VAL A 541 -36.10 27.34 -32.78
C VAL A 541 -34.95 27.94 -31.98
N MET A 542 -33.72 27.65 -32.40
CA MET A 542 -32.49 28.12 -31.77
C MET A 542 -32.02 29.46 -32.35
N THR A 543 -32.23 29.68 -33.65
CA THR A 543 -31.82 30.91 -34.37
C THR A 543 -32.85 31.32 -35.41
N GLN A 544 -32.92 32.63 -35.69
CA GLN A 544 -33.71 33.23 -36.76
C GLN A 544 -32.81 34.14 -37.62
N SER A 545 -32.96 34.09 -38.94
CA SER A 545 -32.10 34.84 -39.88
C SER A 545 -32.43 36.33 -40.02
N VAL A 546 -33.42 36.83 -39.28
CA VAL A 546 -33.89 38.22 -39.26
C VAL A 546 -34.25 38.56 -37.82
N ALA A 547 -33.86 39.74 -37.33
CA ALA A 547 -33.97 40.08 -35.91
C ALA A 547 -35.42 40.38 -35.48
N GLU A 548 -35.71 40.17 -34.20
CA GLU A 548 -36.96 40.62 -33.56
C GLU A 548 -37.14 42.14 -33.74
N GLY A 549 -38.32 42.58 -34.16
CA GLY A 549 -38.65 43.99 -34.44
C GLY A 549 -38.22 44.52 -35.81
N GLU A 550 -37.61 43.70 -36.68
CA GLU A 550 -37.21 44.14 -38.02
C GLU A 550 -38.38 44.09 -39.03
N MET A 551 -38.51 45.10 -39.90
CA MET A 551 -39.62 45.23 -40.85
C MET A 551 -39.38 44.45 -42.15
N VAL A 552 -40.00 43.28 -42.29
CA VAL A 552 -39.77 42.33 -43.39
C VAL A 552 -40.87 42.42 -44.44
N LYS A 553 -40.50 42.36 -45.72
CA LYS A 553 -41.49 42.31 -46.81
C LYS A 553 -42.29 41.01 -46.80
N THR A 554 -43.61 41.12 -46.91
CA THR A 554 -44.53 39.97 -47.04
C THR A 554 -44.09 39.09 -48.21
N GLY A 555 -44.07 37.77 -48.01
CA GLY A 555 -43.54 36.79 -48.96
C GLY A 555 -42.03 36.51 -48.87
N ALA A 556 -41.27 37.21 -48.02
CA ALA A 556 -39.86 36.87 -47.75
C ALA A 556 -39.72 35.50 -47.07
N THR A 557 -38.58 34.84 -47.27
CA THR A 557 -38.26 33.54 -46.63
C THR A 557 -37.34 33.73 -45.45
N ILE A 558 -37.82 33.35 -44.26
CA ILE A 558 -37.07 33.35 -43.01
C ILE A 558 -36.38 32.00 -42.86
N ASN A 559 -35.07 32.00 -42.69
CA ASN A 559 -34.34 30.79 -42.34
C ASN A 559 -34.28 30.68 -40.81
N VAL A 560 -34.54 29.49 -40.29
CA VAL A 560 -34.43 29.17 -38.86
C VAL A 560 -33.59 27.90 -38.68
N THR A 561 -32.90 27.79 -37.54
CA THR A 561 -32.29 26.52 -37.12
C THR A 561 -33.07 25.98 -35.93
N VAL A 562 -33.45 24.71 -36.00
CA VAL A 562 -34.33 24.01 -35.04
C VAL A 562 -33.52 22.94 -34.31
N CYS A 563 -33.71 22.81 -33.00
CA CYS A 563 -33.07 21.75 -32.22
C CYS A 563 -33.62 20.38 -32.66
N SER A 564 -32.73 19.46 -33.05
CA SER A 564 -33.07 18.10 -33.50
C SER A 564 -33.29 17.09 -32.37
N GLY A 565 -33.19 17.51 -31.10
CA GLY A 565 -33.15 16.59 -29.96
C GLY A 565 -31.81 15.83 -29.88
N LYS A 566 -31.71 14.93 -28.89
CA LYS A 566 -30.61 13.98 -28.75
C LYS A 566 -31.14 12.57 -28.96
N GLU A 567 -30.37 11.69 -29.60
CA GLU A 567 -30.80 10.33 -29.91
C GLU A 567 -31.06 9.52 -28.62
N VAL A 568 -32.32 9.11 -28.41
CA VAL A 568 -32.76 8.32 -27.25
C VAL A 568 -32.79 6.83 -27.62
N ILE A 569 -32.28 6.00 -26.72
CA ILE A 569 -32.07 4.57 -26.86
C ILE A 569 -32.69 3.87 -25.65
N SER A 570 -33.44 2.77 -25.84
CA SER A 570 -33.90 1.96 -24.73
C SER A 570 -32.81 0.97 -24.29
N LEU A 571 -32.44 0.98 -23.01
CA LEU A 571 -31.35 0.19 -22.44
C LEU A 571 -31.72 -1.32 -22.40
N PRO A 572 -31.05 -2.22 -23.13
CA PRO A 572 -31.34 -3.65 -23.06
C PRO A 572 -30.95 -4.26 -21.71
N SER A 573 -31.54 -5.40 -21.34
CA SER A 573 -31.08 -6.13 -20.15
C SER A 573 -29.66 -6.67 -20.35
N LEU A 574 -28.82 -6.39 -19.34
CA LEU A 574 -27.44 -6.84 -19.24
C LEU A 574 -27.23 -7.83 -18.08
N GLU A 575 -28.26 -8.07 -17.27
CA GLU A 575 -28.21 -8.95 -16.09
C GLU A 575 -27.81 -10.38 -16.46
N GLY A 576 -26.95 -10.99 -15.64
CA GLY A 576 -26.43 -12.34 -15.88
C GLY A 576 -25.44 -12.47 -17.05
N LYS A 577 -25.14 -11.40 -17.80
CA LYS A 577 -24.05 -11.39 -18.78
C LYS A 577 -22.70 -11.24 -18.07
N GLU A 578 -21.64 -11.74 -18.69
CA GLU A 578 -20.25 -11.39 -18.35
C GLU A 578 -20.04 -9.87 -18.51
N GLN A 579 -19.24 -9.27 -17.63
CA GLN A 579 -18.93 -7.83 -17.65
C GLN A 579 -18.56 -7.32 -19.05
N SER A 580 -17.62 -7.97 -19.75
CA SER A 580 -17.17 -7.54 -21.08
C SER A 580 -18.26 -7.61 -22.15
N ALA A 581 -19.19 -8.55 -22.04
CA ALA A 581 -20.35 -8.67 -22.95
C ALA A 581 -21.44 -7.61 -22.63
N ALA A 582 -21.50 -7.11 -21.40
CA ALA A 582 -22.33 -5.98 -21.02
C ALA A 582 -21.72 -4.65 -21.49
N GLU A 583 -20.42 -4.44 -21.26
CA GLU A 583 -19.68 -3.25 -21.69
C GLU A 583 -19.68 -3.10 -23.22
N GLN A 584 -19.47 -4.19 -23.97
CA GLN A 584 -19.57 -4.15 -25.44
C GLN A 584 -20.99 -3.85 -25.92
N ALA A 585 -22.03 -4.41 -25.28
CA ALA A 585 -23.42 -4.12 -25.63
C ALA A 585 -23.84 -2.65 -25.35
N LEU A 586 -23.24 -2.00 -24.35
CA LEU A 586 -23.38 -0.55 -24.13
C LEU A 586 -22.67 0.25 -25.22
N LYS A 587 -21.43 -0.13 -25.55
CA LYS A 587 -20.59 0.51 -26.56
C LYS A 587 -21.19 0.43 -27.97
N ASP A 588 -21.84 -0.68 -28.33
CA ASP A 588 -22.55 -0.87 -29.59
C ASP A 588 -23.77 0.07 -29.73
N LEU A 589 -24.34 0.51 -28.60
CA LEU A 589 -25.38 1.54 -28.54
C LEU A 589 -24.82 2.96 -28.48
N GLY A 590 -23.50 3.14 -28.39
CA GLY A 590 -22.86 4.44 -28.17
C GLY A 590 -23.06 4.99 -26.76
N LEU A 591 -23.30 4.12 -25.77
CA LEU A 591 -23.33 4.45 -24.34
C LEU A 591 -21.95 4.18 -23.72
N THR A 592 -21.71 4.73 -22.52
CA THR A 592 -20.50 4.45 -21.72
C THR A 592 -20.86 3.67 -20.45
N ALA A 593 -19.88 2.97 -19.87
CA ALA A 593 -20.07 2.16 -18.66
C ALA A 593 -19.36 2.79 -17.43
N ASP A 594 -19.94 2.58 -16.26
CA ASP A 594 -19.31 2.77 -14.95
C ASP A 594 -19.41 1.46 -14.16
N THR A 595 -18.34 0.68 -14.09
CA THR A 595 -18.40 -0.67 -13.51
C THR A 595 -18.17 -0.64 -12.00
N GLN A 596 -19.22 -0.94 -11.24
CA GLN A 596 -19.22 -1.05 -9.79
C GLN A 596 -19.32 -2.51 -9.34
N PHE A 597 -18.93 -2.81 -8.10
CA PHE A 597 -18.82 -4.19 -7.61
C PHE A 597 -19.60 -4.41 -6.30
N ALA A 598 -20.40 -5.47 -6.25
CA ALA A 598 -21.19 -5.87 -5.09
C ALA A 598 -21.08 -7.38 -4.83
N TYR A 599 -21.34 -7.82 -3.60
CA TYR A 599 -21.47 -9.25 -3.30
C TYR A 599 -22.85 -9.76 -3.70
N SER A 600 -22.92 -11.01 -4.12
CA SER A 600 -24.17 -11.72 -4.43
C SER A 600 -24.01 -13.20 -4.21
N ASP A 601 -24.92 -13.78 -3.42
CA ASP A 601 -25.00 -15.23 -3.19
C ASP A 601 -25.65 -15.99 -4.37
N THR A 602 -26.16 -15.27 -5.38
CA THR A 602 -27.01 -15.81 -6.46
C THR A 602 -26.51 -15.50 -7.88
N VAL A 603 -25.54 -14.61 -8.04
CA VAL A 603 -24.94 -14.23 -9.33
C VAL A 603 -23.46 -14.59 -9.32
N ASP A 604 -23.00 -15.41 -10.27
CA ASP A 604 -21.59 -15.83 -10.35
C ASP A 604 -20.65 -14.63 -10.47
N VAL A 605 -19.45 -14.75 -9.88
CA VAL A 605 -18.41 -13.73 -9.94
C VAL A 605 -18.08 -13.33 -11.40
N GLY A 606 -17.99 -12.03 -11.68
CA GLY A 606 -17.75 -11.49 -13.02
C GLY A 606 -19.00 -11.21 -13.86
N LYS A 607 -20.18 -11.68 -13.42
CA LYS A 607 -21.47 -11.40 -14.10
C LYS A 607 -22.17 -10.18 -13.53
N VAL A 608 -22.95 -9.51 -14.37
CA VAL A 608 -23.77 -8.34 -14.00
C VAL A 608 -24.92 -8.74 -13.08
N ILE A 609 -24.98 -8.11 -11.92
CA ILE A 609 -26.10 -8.16 -10.96
C ILE A 609 -27.23 -7.22 -11.43
N SER A 610 -26.91 -5.99 -11.81
CA SER A 610 -27.89 -4.94 -12.12
C SER A 610 -27.28 -3.79 -12.93
N THR A 611 -28.12 -2.86 -13.39
CA THR A 611 -27.71 -1.62 -14.06
C THR A 611 -28.43 -0.40 -13.46
N ASN A 612 -27.81 0.78 -13.54
CA ASN A 612 -28.43 2.06 -13.22
C ASN A 612 -28.09 3.11 -14.31
N PRO A 613 -29.06 3.65 -15.07
CA PRO A 613 -30.49 3.31 -15.08
C PRO A 613 -30.76 1.81 -15.30
N ALA A 614 -31.92 1.33 -14.84
CA ALA A 614 -32.29 -0.08 -14.94
C ALA A 614 -32.66 -0.48 -16.37
N SER A 615 -32.56 -1.77 -16.72
CA SER A 615 -32.92 -2.26 -18.05
C SER A 615 -34.36 -1.92 -18.44
N GLY A 616 -34.56 -1.46 -19.67
CA GLY A 616 -35.82 -0.90 -20.18
C GLY A 616 -35.94 0.61 -20.01
N SER A 617 -35.02 1.28 -19.30
CA SER A 617 -34.98 2.75 -19.23
C SER A 617 -34.59 3.36 -20.57
N ASP A 618 -35.23 4.47 -20.92
CA ASP A 618 -34.80 5.33 -22.02
C ASP A 618 -33.57 6.15 -21.57
N VAL A 619 -32.51 6.09 -22.36
CA VAL A 619 -31.20 6.70 -22.09
C VAL A 619 -30.68 7.43 -23.32
N VAL A 620 -29.93 8.51 -23.12
CA VAL A 620 -29.43 9.36 -24.21
C VAL A 620 -28.11 8.81 -24.74
N LYS A 621 -27.89 8.84 -26.05
CA LYS A 621 -26.61 8.45 -26.66
C LYS A 621 -25.44 9.25 -26.05
N GLY A 622 -24.36 8.55 -25.69
CA GLY A 622 -23.24 9.08 -24.91
C GLY A 622 -23.41 9.05 -23.39
N GLN A 623 -24.61 8.77 -22.86
CA GLN A 623 -24.85 8.66 -21.41
C GLN A 623 -24.03 7.51 -20.79
N GLN A 624 -23.61 7.72 -19.54
CA GLN A 624 -22.96 6.71 -18.72
C GLN A 624 -24.01 5.88 -17.97
N ILE A 625 -23.84 4.55 -18.01
CA ILE A 625 -24.67 3.56 -17.34
C ILE A 625 -23.80 2.86 -16.30
N THR A 626 -24.17 2.93 -15.03
CA THR A 626 -23.53 2.12 -13.99
C THR A 626 -23.92 0.65 -14.17
N VAL A 627 -22.92 -0.23 -14.16
CA VAL A 627 -23.06 -1.69 -14.28
C VAL A 627 -22.55 -2.31 -12.98
N THR A 628 -23.44 -2.94 -12.20
CA THR A 628 -23.06 -3.62 -10.96
C THR A 628 -22.65 -5.06 -11.29
N VAL A 629 -21.42 -5.45 -10.98
CA VAL A 629 -20.85 -6.78 -11.23
C VAL A 629 -20.66 -7.55 -9.92
N SER A 630 -20.90 -8.86 -9.94
CA SER A 630 -20.77 -9.74 -8.79
C SER A 630 -19.32 -10.04 -8.43
N GLN A 631 -19.03 -9.96 -7.13
CA GLN A 631 -17.83 -10.48 -6.49
C GLN A 631 -18.02 -11.91 -5.92
N GLY A 632 -19.20 -12.52 -6.12
CA GLY A 632 -19.63 -13.72 -5.40
C GLY A 632 -20.15 -13.42 -3.99
N PRO A 633 -20.35 -14.45 -3.14
CA PRO A 633 -20.87 -14.29 -1.77
C PRO A 633 -19.87 -13.58 -0.84
N GLU A 634 -20.38 -12.87 0.17
CA GLU A 634 -19.54 -12.14 1.14
C GLU A 634 -18.84 -13.10 2.14
N THR A 635 -17.51 -13.16 2.12
CA THR A 635 -16.75 -14.01 3.06
C THR A 635 -16.56 -13.33 4.42
N LYS A 636 -17.05 -14.00 5.48
CA LYS A 636 -16.77 -13.61 6.87
C LYS A 636 -15.35 -14.03 7.24
N THR A 637 -14.60 -13.15 7.88
CA THR A 637 -13.22 -13.42 8.34
C THR A 637 -13.15 -13.53 9.87
N GLY A 638 -12.34 -14.47 10.34
CA GLY A 638 -11.97 -14.63 11.75
C GLY A 638 -10.51 -14.22 11.99
N THR A 639 -10.09 -14.23 13.25
CA THR A 639 -8.69 -14.05 13.65
C THR A 639 -8.21 -15.33 14.33
N VAL A 640 -7.15 -15.94 13.82
CA VAL A 640 -6.64 -17.25 14.25
C VAL A 640 -6.15 -17.16 15.71
N PRO A 641 -6.68 -17.99 16.63
CA PRO A 641 -6.25 -17.98 18.03
C PRO A 641 -4.83 -18.52 18.19
N ASN A 642 -4.16 -18.18 19.30
CA ASN A 642 -3.00 -18.94 19.77
C ASN A 642 -3.51 -20.12 20.61
N VAL A 643 -3.12 -21.33 20.24
CA VAL A 643 -3.45 -22.57 20.96
C VAL A 643 -2.23 -23.41 21.34
N VAL A 644 -1.02 -22.91 21.10
CA VAL A 644 0.23 -23.55 21.51
C VAL A 644 0.31 -23.64 23.04
N LYS A 645 0.77 -24.77 23.57
CA LYS A 645 0.79 -25.14 25.00
C LYS A 645 -0.59 -25.25 25.69
N MET A 646 -1.71 -25.08 24.98
CA MET A 646 -3.05 -25.47 25.47
C MET A 646 -3.22 -26.99 25.44
N THR A 647 -4.22 -27.54 26.14
CA THR A 647 -4.60 -28.95 25.92
C THR A 647 -5.23 -29.11 24.54
N GLN A 648 -5.21 -30.33 23.98
CA GLN A 648 -5.88 -30.59 22.71
C GLN A 648 -7.37 -30.16 22.74
N ALA A 649 -8.10 -30.45 23.82
CA ALA A 649 -9.51 -30.13 23.93
C ALA A 649 -9.77 -28.61 23.92
N ASP A 650 -9.00 -27.84 24.71
CA ASP A 650 -9.15 -26.38 24.76
C ASP A 650 -8.75 -25.72 23.44
N ALA A 651 -7.70 -26.25 22.78
CA ALA A 651 -7.26 -25.81 21.47
C ALA A 651 -8.36 -26.00 20.40
N GLN A 652 -8.98 -27.18 20.38
CA GLN A 652 -10.11 -27.46 19.49
C GLN A 652 -11.31 -26.52 19.76
N ALA A 653 -11.64 -26.28 21.03
CA ALA A 653 -12.71 -25.36 21.41
C ALA A 653 -12.43 -23.91 20.99
N ALA A 654 -11.21 -23.41 21.19
CA ALA A 654 -10.80 -22.06 20.80
C ALA A 654 -10.83 -21.85 19.27
N ILE A 655 -10.39 -22.85 18.50
CA ILE A 655 -10.45 -22.84 17.03
C ILE A 655 -11.90 -22.73 16.53
N ILE A 656 -12.81 -23.53 17.11
CA ILE A 656 -14.23 -23.53 16.76
C ILE A 656 -14.91 -22.21 17.16
N ALA A 657 -14.61 -21.69 18.36
CA ALA A 657 -15.15 -20.42 18.85
C ALA A 657 -14.70 -19.20 18.00
N ALA A 658 -13.50 -19.24 17.43
CA ALA A 658 -13.00 -18.23 16.49
C ALA A 658 -13.63 -18.32 15.08
N GLY A 659 -14.49 -19.32 14.83
CA GLY A 659 -15.18 -19.55 13.56
C GLY A 659 -14.38 -20.39 12.56
N PHE A 660 -13.35 -21.09 13.00
CA PHE A 660 -12.57 -22.01 12.17
C PHE A 660 -12.97 -23.47 12.40
N LYS A 661 -12.44 -24.37 11.57
CA LYS A 661 -12.54 -25.82 11.77
C LYS A 661 -11.22 -26.35 12.30
N VAL A 662 -11.28 -27.38 13.13
CA VAL A 662 -10.10 -28.20 13.41
C VAL A 662 -9.78 -29.00 12.15
N GLY A 663 -8.51 -28.97 11.74
CA GLY A 663 -7.98 -29.75 10.61
C GLY A 663 -7.54 -31.14 11.06
N SER A 664 -6.41 -31.58 10.51
CA SER A 664 -5.72 -32.77 11.01
C SER A 664 -5.15 -32.54 12.41
N ILE A 665 -5.12 -33.61 13.22
CA ILE A 665 -4.37 -33.66 14.47
C ILE A 665 -3.33 -34.76 14.30
N THR A 666 -2.09 -34.43 14.64
CA THR A 666 -0.91 -35.31 14.52
C THR A 666 -0.16 -35.34 15.84
N GLU A 667 0.62 -36.39 16.05
CA GLU A 667 1.41 -36.58 17.26
C GLU A 667 2.90 -36.31 16.99
N GLY A 668 3.60 -35.77 17.99
CA GLY A 668 5.05 -35.55 17.95
C GLY A 668 5.66 -35.54 19.35
N SER A 669 6.94 -35.89 19.46
CA SER A 669 7.66 -35.82 20.72
C SER A 669 8.08 -34.38 21.05
N SER A 670 8.20 -34.06 22.35
CA SER A 670 8.70 -32.77 22.82
C SER A 670 9.26 -32.86 24.24
N ASP A 671 10.44 -32.29 24.46
CA ASP A 671 11.05 -32.11 25.77
C ASP A 671 10.49 -30.88 26.53
N GLU A 672 9.93 -29.90 25.81
CA GLU A 672 9.37 -28.66 26.39
C GLU A 672 7.86 -28.72 26.65
N VAL A 673 7.12 -29.51 25.88
CA VAL A 673 5.65 -29.56 25.91
C VAL A 673 5.21 -30.90 26.47
N THR A 674 4.56 -30.89 27.63
CA THR A 674 4.03 -32.11 28.26
C THR A 674 3.05 -32.83 27.34
N GLU A 675 2.97 -34.16 27.49
CA GLU A 675 1.97 -35.01 26.84
C GLU A 675 0.54 -34.43 26.87
N GLY A 676 -0.21 -34.57 25.77
CA GLY A 676 -1.58 -34.09 25.62
C GLY A 676 -1.75 -32.58 25.37
N ARG A 677 -0.65 -31.81 25.27
CA ARG A 677 -0.67 -30.38 24.92
C ARG A 677 -0.18 -30.11 23.49
N VAL A 678 -0.67 -29.04 22.88
CA VAL A 678 -0.30 -28.63 21.52
C VAL A 678 1.15 -28.12 21.47
N ILE A 679 1.96 -28.73 20.62
CA ILE A 679 3.32 -28.28 20.26
C ILE A 679 3.24 -27.12 19.27
N SER A 680 2.45 -27.27 18.21
CA SER A 680 2.35 -26.29 17.12
C SER A 680 1.01 -26.35 16.39
N GLN A 681 0.65 -25.24 15.74
CA GLN A 681 -0.54 -25.07 14.91
C GLN A 681 -0.15 -24.68 13.47
N SER A 682 -0.88 -25.13 12.44
CA SER A 682 -0.48 -24.90 11.04
C SER A 682 -0.64 -23.46 10.52
N VAL A 683 -1.37 -22.61 11.25
CA VAL A 683 -1.57 -21.19 10.91
C VAL A 683 -1.20 -20.31 12.11
N VAL A 684 -0.39 -19.28 11.89
CA VAL A 684 0.14 -18.40 12.95
C VAL A 684 -0.99 -17.61 13.64
N SER A 685 -0.95 -17.55 14.97
CA SER A 685 -1.89 -16.77 15.78
C SER A 685 -1.91 -15.28 15.41
N GLY A 686 -3.10 -14.68 15.38
CA GLY A 686 -3.30 -13.29 14.93
C GLY A 686 -3.52 -13.14 13.42
N THR A 687 -3.27 -14.18 12.62
CA THR A 687 -3.60 -14.19 11.18
C THR A 687 -5.09 -13.98 10.96
N LYS A 688 -5.48 -13.11 10.03
CA LYS A 688 -6.87 -13.00 9.56
C LYS A 688 -7.11 -13.96 8.39
N MET A 689 -8.19 -14.73 8.47
CA MET A 689 -8.50 -15.81 7.53
C MET A 689 -10.02 -15.99 7.39
N ASP A 690 -10.52 -16.49 6.26
CA ASP A 690 -11.95 -16.78 6.10
C ASP A 690 -12.44 -17.77 7.17
N GLN A 691 -13.64 -17.56 7.70
CA GLN A 691 -14.29 -18.50 8.61
C GLN A 691 -14.60 -19.83 7.88
N GLY A 692 -14.56 -20.94 8.63
CA GLY A 692 -14.77 -22.29 8.12
C GLY A 692 -13.55 -22.95 7.45
N LYS A 693 -12.40 -22.25 7.34
CA LYS A 693 -11.09 -22.84 7.01
C LYS A 693 -10.55 -23.68 8.18
N THR A 694 -9.60 -24.56 7.90
CA THR A 694 -9.02 -25.50 8.88
C THR A 694 -7.73 -24.97 9.53
N ILE A 695 -7.53 -25.32 10.80
CA ILE A 695 -6.26 -25.18 11.53
C ILE A 695 -5.86 -26.57 12.04
N ASP A 696 -4.69 -27.06 11.61
CA ASP A 696 -4.13 -28.35 12.01
C ASP A 696 -3.28 -28.22 13.26
N LEU A 697 -3.15 -29.30 14.02
CA LEU A 697 -2.44 -29.35 15.30
C LEU A 697 -1.41 -30.48 15.35
N VAL A 698 -0.27 -30.20 15.98
CA VAL A 698 0.66 -31.21 16.49
C VAL A 698 0.53 -31.26 18.01
N VAL A 699 0.21 -32.43 18.56
CA VAL A 699 0.03 -32.68 19.99
C VAL A 699 1.20 -33.50 20.52
N SER A 700 1.64 -33.17 21.74
CA SER A 700 2.78 -33.83 22.36
C SER A 700 2.45 -35.22 22.86
N THR A 701 3.32 -36.19 22.55
CA THR A 701 3.42 -37.49 23.21
C THR A 701 4.48 -37.51 24.33
N GLY A 702 4.97 -36.33 24.72
CA GLY A 702 6.05 -36.14 25.68
C GLY A 702 7.45 -36.35 25.09
N SER A 703 8.45 -36.41 25.95
CA SER A 703 9.85 -36.63 25.55
C SER A 703 10.06 -38.05 25.04
N ASP A 704 10.75 -38.22 23.90
CA ASP A 704 11.19 -39.52 23.38
C ASP A 704 12.56 -39.97 23.94
N ALA A 705 13.14 -39.18 24.85
CA ALA A 705 14.43 -39.47 25.45
C ALA A 705 14.41 -40.83 26.18
N PRO A 706 15.46 -41.67 25.99
CA PRO A 706 15.55 -42.96 26.64
C PRO A 706 15.61 -42.81 28.17
N THR A 707 15.12 -43.85 28.85
CA THR A 707 15.22 -43.98 30.30
C THR A 707 16.59 -44.54 30.67
N VAL A 708 17.28 -43.87 31.60
CA VAL A 708 18.55 -44.32 32.17
C VAL A 708 18.29 -45.56 33.03
N PRO A 709 18.86 -46.74 32.72
CA PRO A 709 18.70 -47.94 33.54
C PRO A 709 19.46 -47.81 34.87
N ASN A 710 19.14 -48.70 35.82
CA ASN A 710 19.98 -48.92 36.99
C ASN A 710 21.12 -49.87 36.61
N VAL A 711 22.36 -49.41 36.71
CA VAL A 711 23.57 -50.24 36.52
C VAL A 711 24.40 -50.35 37.81
N VAL A 712 23.94 -49.79 38.92
CA VAL A 712 24.62 -49.92 40.23
C VAL A 712 24.62 -51.39 40.68
N GLY A 713 25.80 -51.91 40.97
CA GLY A 713 26.06 -53.30 41.33
C GLY A 713 26.44 -54.21 40.15
N SER A 714 26.26 -53.77 38.90
CA SER A 714 26.75 -54.51 37.72
C SER A 714 28.27 -54.45 37.60
N ASP A 715 28.84 -55.33 36.79
CA ASP A 715 30.20 -55.17 36.26
C ASP A 715 30.30 -53.90 35.40
N PHE A 716 31.47 -53.29 35.31
CA PHE A 716 31.68 -52.09 34.50
C PHE A 716 31.48 -52.33 32.99
N GLU A 717 31.95 -53.45 32.43
CA GLU A 717 31.81 -53.72 30.99
C GLU A 717 30.33 -53.93 30.60
N ASP A 718 29.59 -54.74 31.39
CA ASP A 718 28.13 -54.93 31.27
C ASP A 718 27.37 -53.59 31.38
N ALA A 719 27.77 -52.74 32.33
CA ALA A 719 27.16 -51.43 32.56
C ALA A 719 27.45 -50.44 31.43
N GLN A 720 28.66 -50.47 30.86
CA GLN A 720 29.04 -49.64 29.73
C GLN A 720 28.25 -50.03 28.47
N GLU A 721 28.24 -51.31 28.08
CA GLU A 721 27.47 -51.78 26.91
C GLU A 721 25.98 -51.41 27.04
N THR A 722 25.40 -51.62 28.22
CA THR A 722 24.00 -51.30 28.52
C THR A 722 23.65 -49.82 28.30
N LEU A 723 24.56 -48.90 28.64
CA LEU A 723 24.33 -47.45 28.50
C LEU A 723 24.68 -46.92 27.10
N GLU A 724 25.75 -47.42 26.48
CA GLU A 724 26.12 -47.05 25.11
C GLU A 724 25.09 -47.54 24.08
N ALA A 725 24.50 -48.72 24.29
CA ALA A 725 23.40 -49.25 23.46
C ALA A 725 22.14 -48.36 23.46
N LEU A 726 21.91 -47.59 24.54
CA LEU A 726 20.84 -46.59 24.62
C LEU A 726 21.23 -45.23 24.01
N GLY A 727 22.50 -45.04 23.66
CA GLY A 727 23.06 -43.82 23.09
C GLY A 727 23.54 -42.81 24.13
N TYR A 728 23.94 -43.25 25.32
CA TYR A 728 24.66 -42.42 26.29
C TYR A 728 26.17 -42.44 26.03
N VAL A 729 26.90 -41.49 26.61
CA VAL A 729 28.37 -41.51 26.67
C VAL A 729 28.77 -41.96 28.07
N VAL A 730 29.56 -43.02 28.18
CA VAL A 730 30.00 -43.53 29.48
C VAL A 730 31.36 -42.93 29.84
N LYS A 731 31.54 -42.60 31.11
CA LYS A 731 32.83 -42.20 31.69
C LYS A 731 33.12 -43.07 32.92
N GLU A 732 34.30 -43.66 32.98
CA GLU A 732 34.79 -44.36 34.17
C GLU A 732 35.43 -43.36 35.14
N GLU A 733 35.12 -43.49 36.43
CA GLU A 733 35.93 -42.98 37.54
C GLU A 733 36.05 -44.06 38.61
N THR A 734 37.18 -44.16 39.31
CA THR A 734 37.45 -45.24 40.28
C THR A 734 37.50 -44.71 41.72
N GLN A 735 36.90 -45.45 42.66
CA GLN A 735 36.86 -45.10 44.09
C GLN A 735 36.91 -46.35 44.98
N TYR A 736 37.48 -46.25 46.18
CA TYR A 736 37.33 -47.31 47.18
C TYR A 736 35.88 -47.37 47.70
N HIS A 737 35.32 -48.57 47.81
CA HIS A 737 33.98 -48.79 48.35
C HIS A 737 33.93 -50.03 49.24
N ALA A 738 33.57 -49.84 50.52
CA ALA A 738 33.70 -50.87 51.56
C ALA A 738 32.83 -52.13 51.37
N THR A 739 31.83 -52.09 50.48
CA THR A 739 30.82 -53.16 50.31
C THR A 739 30.49 -53.54 48.86
N VAL A 740 31.14 -52.91 47.86
CA VAL A 740 30.94 -53.24 46.44
C VAL A 740 32.22 -53.89 45.93
N ALA A 741 32.09 -55.03 45.24
CA ALA A 741 33.23 -55.78 44.73
C ALA A 741 34.08 -54.96 43.75
N GLU A 742 35.39 -55.22 43.75
CA GLU A 742 36.34 -54.61 42.82
C GLU A 742 35.90 -54.87 41.36
N GLY A 743 35.83 -53.81 40.55
CA GLY A 743 35.31 -53.86 39.16
C GLY A 743 33.81 -53.58 39.01
N ASN A 744 33.01 -53.64 40.08
CA ASN A 744 31.57 -53.34 40.01
C ASN A 744 31.26 -51.85 40.20
N VAL A 745 30.20 -51.36 39.55
CA VAL A 745 29.71 -49.98 39.65
C VAL A 745 29.11 -49.72 41.04
N ALA A 746 29.71 -48.80 41.80
CA ALA A 746 29.21 -48.37 43.12
C ALA A 746 28.16 -47.25 43.03
N SER A 747 28.24 -46.35 42.03
CA SER A 747 27.22 -45.33 41.76
C SER A 747 27.26 -44.82 40.31
N GLN A 748 26.18 -44.17 39.86
CA GLN A 748 26.03 -43.56 38.53
C GLN A 748 25.61 -42.08 38.65
N SER A 749 26.16 -41.20 37.80
CA SER A 749 25.94 -39.74 37.91
C SER A 749 24.55 -39.25 37.49
N VAL A 750 23.80 -40.05 36.74
CA VAL A 750 22.41 -39.77 36.37
C VAL A 750 21.52 -40.83 37.01
N ALA A 751 20.51 -40.39 37.78
CA ALA A 751 19.66 -41.27 38.57
C ALA A 751 18.91 -42.28 37.70
N ALA A 752 18.89 -43.54 38.14
CA ALA A 752 18.18 -44.61 37.44
C ALA A 752 16.67 -44.35 37.35
N ASN A 753 16.07 -44.81 36.27
CA ASN A 753 14.66 -44.62 35.89
C ASN A 753 14.27 -43.17 35.53
N THR A 754 15.23 -42.25 35.39
CA THR A 754 14.99 -40.91 34.82
C THR A 754 15.15 -40.91 33.29
N LYS A 755 14.52 -39.98 32.57
CA LYS A 755 14.79 -39.77 31.13
C LYS A 755 16.00 -38.87 30.95
N ALA A 756 16.87 -39.21 30.01
CA ALA A 756 18.03 -38.40 29.62
C ALA A 756 18.29 -38.46 28.11
N ALA A 757 18.73 -37.35 27.53
CA ALA A 757 18.91 -37.22 26.07
C ALA A 757 20.08 -38.08 25.54
N LYS A 758 19.96 -38.55 24.30
CA LYS A 758 21.02 -39.32 23.62
C LYS A 758 22.24 -38.44 23.35
N GLY A 759 23.37 -38.82 23.94
CA GLY A 759 24.61 -38.05 24.08
C GLY A 759 24.91 -37.55 25.49
N THR A 760 24.00 -37.73 26.46
CA THR A 760 24.27 -37.39 27.87
C THR A 760 25.44 -38.23 28.40
N THR A 761 26.38 -37.59 29.09
CA THR A 761 27.49 -38.28 29.77
C THR A 761 27.04 -38.83 31.11
N ILE A 762 27.16 -40.14 31.30
CA ILE A 762 26.91 -40.83 32.55
C ILE A 762 28.26 -41.30 33.09
N THR A 763 28.66 -40.74 34.23
CA THR A 763 29.87 -41.19 34.94
C THR A 763 29.50 -42.35 35.84
N LEU A 764 30.21 -43.47 35.69
CA LEU A 764 30.11 -44.66 36.51
C LEU A 764 31.30 -44.68 37.48
N TYR A 765 31.00 -44.70 38.76
CA TYR A 765 32.00 -44.74 39.81
C TYR A 765 32.25 -46.20 40.20
N VAL A 766 33.32 -46.79 39.64
CA VAL A 766 33.70 -48.19 39.79
C VAL A 766 34.45 -48.41 41.10
N SER A 767 34.17 -49.53 41.78
CA SER A 767 34.81 -49.88 43.04
C SER A 767 36.23 -50.44 42.85
N LEU A 768 37.17 -49.94 43.66
CA LEU A 768 38.51 -50.50 43.88
C LEU A 768 38.54 -51.46 45.09
N GLY A 769 37.36 -51.93 45.54
CA GLY A 769 37.21 -52.68 46.79
C GLY A 769 37.36 -51.79 48.04
N PRO A 770 37.50 -52.37 49.24
CA PRO A 770 37.69 -51.62 50.47
C PRO A 770 39.06 -50.92 50.52
N GLU A 771 39.11 -49.73 51.13
CA GLU A 771 40.35 -48.96 51.27
C GLU A 771 41.43 -49.77 52.03
N PRO A 772 42.67 -49.86 51.53
CA PRO A 772 43.74 -50.59 52.21
C PRO A 772 44.11 -49.92 53.53
N ALA A 773 44.15 -50.71 54.61
CA ALA A 773 44.46 -50.21 55.95
C ALA A 773 45.84 -49.54 56.00
N GLN A 774 45.89 -48.28 56.45
CA GLN A 774 47.14 -47.51 56.54
C GLN A 774 48.08 -48.13 57.58
N ASP A 775 49.25 -48.58 57.13
CA ASP A 775 50.26 -49.19 57.98
C ASP A 775 51.02 -48.13 58.80
N HIS A 776 50.53 -47.87 60.03
CA HIS A 776 51.17 -46.97 60.99
C HIS A 776 52.41 -47.61 61.65
N THR A 777 53.42 -47.99 60.86
CA THR A 777 54.72 -48.51 61.34
C THR A 777 55.92 -47.61 61.03
N GLN A 778 55.74 -46.28 61.15
CA GLN A 778 56.88 -45.40 61.45
C GLN A 778 57.11 -45.35 62.97
N ALA A 779 58.19 -45.99 63.42
CA ALA A 779 58.66 -45.89 64.80
C ALA A 779 59.29 -44.51 65.07
N PRO A 780 59.15 -43.95 66.29
CA PRO A 780 59.82 -42.69 66.63
C PRO A 780 61.33 -42.90 66.84
N GLU A 781 62.15 -42.08 66.19
CA GLU A 781 63.56 -41.93 66.56
C GLU A 781 63.69 -41.01 67.78
N GLU A 782 64.05 -41.56 68.94
CA GLU A 782 64.51 -40.78 70.10
C GLU A 782 65.98 -41.06 70.43
N GLY A 783 66.86 -40.19 69.92
CA GLY A 783 67.99 -39.61 70.66
C GLY A 783 69.16 -40.47 71.13
N GLN A 784 70.33 -40.26 70.49
CA GLN A 784 71.52 -39.75 71.20
C GLN A 784 72.50 -39.01 70.27
#